data_AF-A0A814JU12-F1
#
_entry.id   AF-A0A814JU12-F1
#
_cell.length_a   1.000
_cell.length_b   1.000
_cell.length_c   1.000
_cell.angle_alpha   90.00
_cell.angle_beta   90.00
_cell.angle_gamma   90.00
#
_symmetry.space_group_name_H-M   'P 1'
#
loop_
_entity.id
_entity.type
_entity.pdbx_description
1 polymer ?
#
loop_
_entity_poly.entity_id
_entity_poly.type
_entity_poly.pdbx_seq_one_letter_code
_entity_poly.pdbx_strand_id
1 'polypeptide(L)'
;MIEKWNTSLSFSDYYEACAPTYCTYTQIKHATSFTELLVTLISTIGGLVIVLRLITFQFVKIVFSLLRTKTNQRQQVRRKLLDRFNMLLSKLKTFLSIKVLNLNIFPARIFGSKIDRLTVKHLGQWSTRLYLTLLSIIFVILTLYTIIQPQTLTKSCSTPSLNVDKNLMKDYSDELEYPCSMISSPYDEYVQIQPIFHQICSSDLISNEWRLNITANLVSNLSAYNQKDYRLFLSTHLQFLNGLCQLSMQTVHQSIQQSLSSLMITKQLLSEENLNLHIDSMINEAKSNAPSKLIRLLSLLRATNHGNAIVSSYGTNYQYKASVYNTFSTTLYTQAMIYDNNCSCQLNSTCITDASFIKTNSTQPITIKGLKMGCTPSESLLASTLECFYDQSCINLIQTMTGYNKNITPIPLNITNSRFLMNMTVINLINDLFIEKWSTIMNYSSYFNRCSPMICSYTYIQQLNTFYTLIYLLGLYGGLTIILKWISPKIFYFINKIYQRRKKTISPIEPISTIEGAAIEIMDANNINNTTAPSQSKNLFSISPSYWIIDLTVFILVTIGILISFIYVRQERKNHSTSTESPTISTSTTTTSEPKLNKWKQDGITVAGGNGEGQELNQVSYPPQTFIDKKKNIFIVDRDNHRIIEWKYNAKEGQIIAGGNGYGDQIDQLYDPTDVIVDQQDHSIIIADCGNERVIQWMNQNQQILIKNIYCYGLTMDKNGFLYVSDWLKNVVRRWKMGEYNNEGIIVAGGNGKGNQLNQISYPRFIFVDEDQSVYVSDEDYNRVMKWRKDAKEGTIVAGGNGLGGNLNQLASPRGVIVDNLGQIYVADCWNHRIMRWCDGKEEGEIVVGGNGQGNQPNQLYHPFGISFDDERNLYVADLRNHRIQKFEIIL
;
A
#
# COMPACT_ATOMS: atom_id res chain seq x y z
N MET A 1 33.94 -4.51 -29.75
CA MET A 1 33.15 -5.38 -30.65
C MET A 1 32.91 -6.66 -29.87
N ILE A 2 31.67 -6.89 -29.42
CA ILE A 2 31.26 -8.16 -28.80
C ILE A 2 30.29 -8.78 -29.81
N GLU A 3 30.68 -9.90 -30.41
CA GLU A 3 29.96 -10.49 -31.55
C GLU A 3 28.86 -11.47 -31.15
N LYS A 4 28.83 -11.94 -29.89
CA LYS A 4 27.72 -12.73 -29.37
C LYS A 4 27.68 -12.71 -27.85
N TRP A 5 26.49 -12.52 -27.30
CA TRP A 5 26.19 -12.90 -25.92
C TRP A 5 25.81 -14.38 -25.92
N ASN A 6 26.57 -15.20 -25.19
CA ASN A 6 26.23 -16.59 -24.96
C ASN A 6 25.49 -16.67 -23.62
N THR A 7 24.19 -16.38 -23.63
CA THR A 7 23.33 -16.65 -22.47
C THR A 7 22.98 -18.13 -22.46
N SER A 8 23.82 -18.94 -21.82
CA SER A 8 23.42 -20.28 -21.39
C SER A 8 22.53 -20.12 -20.16
N LEU A 9 21.24 -19.93 -20.36
CA LEU A 9 20.27 -20.03 -19.28
C LEU A 9 20.05 -21.50 -18.97
N SER A 10 20.75 -21.99 -17.95
CA SER A 10 20.47 -23.27 -17.35
C SER A 10 19.28 -23.13 -16.40
N PHE A 11 18.22 -23.90 -16.63
CA PHE A 11 17.11 -23.97 -15.69
C PHE A 11 17.58 -24.50 -14.32
N SER A 12 18.65 -25.31 -14.25
CA SER A 12 19.19 -25.73 -12.95
C SER A 12 19.79 -24.56 -12.20
N ASP A 13 20.53 -23.68 -12.88
CA ASP A 13 21.20 -22.54 -12.24
C ASP A 13 20.17 -21.51 -11.80
N TYR A 14 19.10 -21.33 -12.59
CA TYR A 14 17.94 -20.54 -12.19
C TYR A 14 17.20 -21.16 -11.00
N TYR A 15 16.98 -22.48 -10.99
CA TYR A 15 16.29 -23.18 -9.90
C TYR A 15 17.12 -23.17 -8.60
N GLU A 16 18.44 -23.35 -8.69
CA GLU A 16 19.36 -23.24 -7.56
C GLU A 16 19.47 -21.80 -7.06
N ALA A 17 19.49 -20.80 -7.96
CA ALA A 17 19.44 -19.39 -7.58
C ALA A 17 18.08 -18.99 -6.96
N CYS A 18 16.98 -19.56 -7.46
CA CYS A 18 15.65 -19.42 -6.87
C CYS A 18 15.52 -20.15 -5.53
N ALA A 19 16.38 -21.14 -5.26
CA ALA A 19 16.44 -21.97 -4.05
C ALA A 19 15.06 -22.15 -3.39
N PRO A 20 14.05 -22.71 -4.10
CA PRO A 20 12.68 -22.70 -3.62
C PRO A 20 12.60 -23.46 -2.29
N THR A 21 12.40 -22.70 -1.21
CA THR A 21 12.45 -23.20 0.17
C THR A 21 11.24 -24.06 0.54
N TYR A 22 10.17 -23.98 -0.24
CA TYR A 22 8.98 -24.80 -0.10
C TYR A 22 8.33 -25.05 -1.46
N CYS A 23 7.81 -26.27 -1.64
CA CYS A 23 6.94 -26.62 -2.75
C CYS A 23 5.50 -26.60 -2.24
N THR A 24 4.69 -25.64 -2.69
CA THR A 24 3.25 -25.68 -2.46
C THR A 24 2.60 -26.55 -3.51
N TYR A 25 2.23 -27.76 -3.10
CA TYR A 25 1.37 -28.62 -3.88
C TYR A 25 0.00 -28.66 -3.19
N THR A 26 -1.07 -28.41 -3.94
CA THR A 26 -2.43 -28.50 -3.44
C THR A 26 -2.85 -29.97 -3.43
N GLN A 27 -2.68 -30.62 -2.28
CA GLN A 27 -3.31 -31.91 -2.01
C GLN A 27 -4.56 -31.66 -1.16
N ILE A 28 -5.71 -32.12 -1.65
CA ILE A 28 -6.94 -32.17 -0.85
C ILE A 28 -6.72 -33.21 0.25
N LYS A 29 -6.15 -32.78 1.39
CA LYS A 29 -6.06 -33.58 2.60
C LYS A 29 -7.26 -33.23 3.48
N HIS A 30 -8.17 -34.18 3.64
CA HIS A 30 -9.15 -34.14 4.73
C HIS A 30 -8.43 -34.40 6.05
N ALA A 31 -7.79 -33.36 6.61
CA ALA A 31 -7.24 -33.41 7.95
C ALA A 31 -8.38 -33.11 8.94
N THR A 32 -9.14 -34.12 9.33
CA THR A 32 -10.02 -34.00 10.50
C THR A 32 -9.11 -33.99 11.73
N SER A 33 -8.98 -32.83 12.38
CA SER A 33 -8.24 -32.74 13.64
C SER A 33 -8.82 -33.74 14.64
N PHE A 34 -7.98 -34.47 15.40
CA PHE A 34 -8.47 -35.34 16.47
C PHE A 34 -9.34 -34.57 17.47
N THR A 35 -9.09 -33.27 17.66
CA THR A 35 -9.93 -32.40 18.48
C THR A 35 -11.29 -32.11 17.84
N GLU A 36 -11.35 -31.92 16.51
CA GLU A 36 -12.63 -31.82 15.79
C GLU A 36 -13.40 -33.13 15.81
N LEU A 37 -12.71 -34.26 15.66
CA LEU A 37 -13.28 -35.60 15.72
C LEU A 37 -13.84 -35.88 17.12
N LEU A 38 -13.13 -35.48 18.18
CA LEU A 38 -13.59 -35.60 19.56
C LEU A 38 -14.78 -34.66 19.85
N VAL A 39 -14.75 -33.42 19.34
CA VAL A 39 -15.85 -32.45 19.51
C VAL A 39 -17.10 -32.90 18.74
N THR A 40 -16.95 -33.41 17.52
CA THR A 40 -18.05 -33.99 16.75
C THR A 40 -18.53 -35.31 17.34
N LEU A 41 -17.67 -36.13 17.92
CA LEU A 41 -18.07 -37.35 18.64
C LEU A 41 -18.87 -37.02 19.90
N ILE A 42 -18.43 -36.06 20.70
CA ILE A 42 -19.14 -35.62 21.92
C ILE A 42 -20.48 -34.94 21.56
N SER A 43 -20.51 -34.14 20.48
CA SER A 43 -21.74 -33.49 20.02
C SER A 43 -22.74 -34.47 19.41
N THR A 44 -22.26 -35.49 18.66
CA THR A 44 -23.11 -36.55 18.12
C THR A 44 -23.62 -37.50 19.19
N ILE A 45 -22.81 -37.87 20.19
CA ILE A 45 -23.27 -38.66 21.35
C ILE A 45 -24.32 -37.88 22.15
N GLY A 46 -24.08 -36.58 22.40
CA GLY A 46 -25.03 -35.69 23.07
C GLY A 46 -26.35 -35.54 22.31
N GLY A 47 -26.29 -35.33 21.00
CA GLY A 47 -27.45 -35.26 20.11
C GLY A 47 -28.22 -36.57 20.03
N LEU A 48 -27.53 -37.70 19.87
CA LEU A 48 -28.13 -39.04 19.77
C LEU A 48 -28.89 -39.42 21.04
N VAL A 49 -28.37 -39.12 22.23
CA VAL A 49 -29.04 -39.41 23.52
C VAL A 49 -30.35 -38.63 23.67
N ILE A 50 -30.39 -37.39 23.17
CA ILE A 50 -31.59 -36.53 23.23
C ILE A 50 -32.61 -36.95 22.18
N VAL A 51 -32.16 -37.24 20.96
CA VAL A 51 -33.00 -37.74 19.87
C VAL A 51 -33.61 -39.08 20.25
N LEU A 52 -32.83 -40.02 20.82
CA LEU A 52 -33.35 -41.29 21.35
C LEU A 52 -34.37 -41.06 22.47
N ARG A 53 -34.16 -40.14 23.42
CA ARG A 53 -35.14 -39.84 24.49
C ARG A 53 -36.44 -39.20 23.98
N LEU A 54 -36.37 -38.37 22.95
CA LEU A 54 -37.55 -37.74 22.34
C LEU A 54 -38.31 -38.73 21.46
N ILE A 55 -37.58 -39.43 20.57
CA ILE A 55 -38.16 -40.40 19.66
C ILE A 55 -38.72 -41.59 20.43
N THR A 56 -38.06 -42.13 21.46
CA THR A 56 -38.61 -43.26 22.22
C THR A 56 -39.99 -42.97 22.83
N PHE A 57 -40.25 -41.76 23.31
CA PHE A 57 -41.57 -41.39 23.84
C PHE A 57 -42.63 -41.29 22.75
N GLN A 58 -42.33 -40.64 21.61
CA GLN A 58 -43.25 -40.58 20.47
C GLN A 58 -43.45 -41.95 19.80
N PHE A 59 -42.40 -42.75 19.67
CA PHE A 59 -42.40 -44.07 19.05
C PHE A 59 -43.18 -45.05 19.91
N VAL A 60 -43.02 -45.04 21.24
CA VAL A 60 -43.87 -45.82 22.16
C VAL A 60 -45.33 -45.40 22.04
N LYS A 61 -45.62 -44.10 21.88
CA LYS A 61 -46.99 -43.58 21.73
C LYS A 61 -47.62 -43.95 20.37
N ILE A 62 -46.83 -43.97 19.30
CA ILE A 62 -47.25 -44.40 17.95
C ILE A 62 -47.44 -45.91 17.91
N VAL A 63 -46.56 -46.69 18.53
CA VAL A 63 -46.70 -48.15 18.67
C VAL A 63 -47.94 -48.50 19.51
N PHE A 64 -48.20 -47.77 20.61
CA PHE A 64 -49.46 -47.90 21.37
C PHE A 64 -50.70 -47.45 20.59
N SER A 65 -50.55 -46.45 19.71
CA SER A 65 -51.62 -45.99 18.83
C SER A 65 -51.92 -46.98 17.70
N LEU A 66 -50.92 -47.70 17.20
CA LEU A 66 -51.05 -48.73 16.17
C LEU A 66 -51.61 -50.05 16.74
N LEU A 67 -51.36 -50.34 18.01
CA LEU A 67 -51.91 -51.51 18.73
C LEU A 67 -53.37 -51.35 19.19
N ARG A 68 -54.00 -50.19 18.95
CA ARG A 68 -55.40 -49.94 19.32
C ARG A 68 -56.24 -49.66 18.08
N THR A 69 -56.68 -50.73 17.41
CA THR A 69 -57.63 -50.65 16.29
C THR A 69 -59.09 -50.70 16.75
N LYS A 70 -59.92 -49.87 16.08
CA LYS A 70 -61.40 -49.72 16.12
C LYS A 70 -61.95 -48.98 17.36
N THR A 71 -62.85 -47.99 17.25
CA THR A 71 -63.87 -47.68 16.23
C THR A 71 -64.35 -46.22 16.41
N ASN A 72 -64.72 -45.55 15.29
CA ASN A 72 -65.70 -44.45 15.06
C ASN A 72 -65.85 -43.32 16.12
N GLN A 73 -65.97 -42.03 15.80
CA GLN A 73 -66.65 -41.38 14.67
C GLN A 73 -66.22 -39.89 14.61
N ARG A 74 -66.39 -39.26 13.45
CA ARG A 74 -66.08 -37.86 13.13
C ARG A 74 -67.07 -36.85 13.75
N GLN A 75 -66.64 -35.57 13.67
CA GLN A 75 -67.35 -34.29 13.90
C GLN A 75 -67.26 -33.81 15.36
N GLN A 76 -66.96 -32.54 15.67
CA GLN A 76 -67.38 -31.32 15.00
C GLN A 76 -66.53 -30.11 15.47
N VAL A 77 -66.10 -29.30 14.50
CA VAL A 77 -66.07 -27.82 14.52
C VAL A 77 -65.20 -27.09 15.57
N ARG A 78 -64.04 -26.61 15.10
CA ARG A 78 -63.75 -25.19 14.80
C ARG A 78 -64.50 -24.10 15.61
N ARG A 79 -64.57 -24.20 16.94
CA ARG A 79 -64.70 -23.06 17.89
C ARG A 79 -64.06 -23.44 19.22
N LYS A 80 -62.72 -23.40 19.29
CA LYS A 80 -61.97 -23.43 20.57
C LYS A 80 -60.48 -23.19 20.42
N LEU A 81 -60.04 -22.26 19.57
CA LEU A 81 -58.61 -21.95 19.46
C LEU A 81 -58.19 -20.87 20.46
N LEU A 82 -59.01 -19.84 20.71
CA LEU A 82 -58.71 -18.83 21.73
C LEU A 82 -58.97 -19.35 23.17
N ASP A 83 -60.03 -20.14 23.37
CA ASP A 83 -60.31 -20.76 24.68
C ASP A 83 -59.40 -21.96 24.99
N ARG A 84 -58.93 -22.72 23.98
CA ARG A 84 -57.88 -23.73 24.23
C ARG A 84 -56.54 -23.06 24.46
N PHE A 85 -56.23 -21.94 23.82
CA PHE A 85 -54.98 -21.22 24.05
C PHE A 85 -54.96 -20.60 25.44
N ASN A 86 -56.05 -19.98 25.91
CA ASN A 86 -56.16 -19.45 27.27
C ASN A 86 -56.26 -20.55 28.34
N MET A 87 -56.92 -21.67 28.05
CA MET A 87 -56.92 -22.84 28.95
C MET A 87 -55.58 -23.57 28.95
N LEU A 88 -54.83 -23.56 27.84
CA LEU A 88 -53.44 -24.05 27.78
C LEU A 88 -52.51 -23.09 28.51
N LEU A 89 -52.67 -21.77 28.37
CA LEU A 89 -51.88 -20.77 29.10
C LEU A 89 -52.16 -20.82 30.61
N SER A 90 -53.42 -21.04 31.01
CA SER A 90 -53.77 -21.17 32.43
C SER A 90 -53.27 -22.49 33.01
N LYS A 91 -53.37 -23.61 32.26
CA LYS A 91 -52.75 -24.89 32.60
C LYS A 91 -51.23 -24.82 32.60
N LEU A 92 -50.61 -24.05 31.70
CA LEU A 92 -49.17 -23.82 31.65
C LEU A 92 -48.75 -22.97 32.85
N LYS A 93 -49.49 -21.91 33.20
CA LYS A 93 -49.25 -21.08 34.40
C LYS A 93 -49.41 -21.88 35.69
N THR A 94 -50.42 -22.74 35.82
CA THR A 94 -50.57 -23.63 37.00
C THR A 94 -49.55 -24.77 37.02
N PHE A 95 -49.16 -25.29 35.86
CA PHE A 95 -48.10 -26.31 35.75
C PHE A 95 -46.71 -25.72 36.07
N LEU A 96 -46.42 -24.50 35.60
CA LEU A 96 -45.23 -23.74 35.94
C LEU A 96 -45.22 -23.30 37.40
N SER A 97 -46.37 -22.86 37.96
CA SER A 97 -46.43 -22.35 39.34
C SER A 97 -46.41 -23.44 40.42
N ILE A 98 -46.85 -24.67 40.12
CA ILE A 98 -46.94 -25.74 41.13
C ILE A 98 -45.88 -26.84 40.94
N LYS A 99 -45.55 -27.23 39.70
CA LYS A 99 -44.58 -28.32 39.46
C LYS A 99 -43.15 -27.86 39.25
N VAL A 100 -42.91 -26.71 38.61
CA VAL A 100 -41.52 -26.22 38.37
C VAL A 100 -40.91 -25.60 39.64
N LEU A 101 -41.71 -24.95 40.48
CA LEU A 101 -41.25 -24.36 41.75
C LEU A 101 -40.76 -25.40 42.78
N ASN A 102 -41.26 -26.63 42.71
CA ASN A 102 -40.85 -27.76 43.54
C ASN A 102 -39.93 -28.76 42.82
N LEU A 103 -39.56 -28.49 41.57
CA LEU A 103 -38.78 -29.40 40.74
C LEU A 103 -37.34 -29.45 41.26
N ASN A 104 -36.89 -30.66 41.59
CA ASN A 104 -35.54 -30.91 42.03
C ASN A 104 -34.90 -31.97 41.14
N ILE A 105 -34.10 -31.52 40.16
CA ILE A 105 -33.36 -32.39 39.25
C ILE A 105 -32.20 -33.08 39.99
N PHE A 106 -31.73 -32.53 41.10
CA PHE A 106 -30.56 -33.00 41.84
C PHE A 106 -30.95 -33.65 43.18
N PRO A 107 -31.06 -34.99 43.25
CA PRO A 107 -31.46 -35.70 44.47
C PRO A 107 -30.40 -35.60 45.59
N ALA A 108 -30.83 -35.85 46.82
CA ALA A 108 -30.05 -35.64 48.04
C ALA A 108 -28.69 -36.35 48.09
N ARG A 109 -28.54 -37.48 47.37
CA ARG A 109 -27.31 -38.28 47.33
C ARG A 109 -26.11 -37.53 46.73
N ILE A 110 -26.36 -36.50 45.91
CA ILE A 110 -25.31 -35.72 45.21
C ILE A 110 -24.51 -34.80 46.16
N PHE A 111 -25.11 -34.39 47.29
CA PHE A 111 -24.53 -33.39 48.20
C PHE A 111 -23.82 -33.97 49.44
N GLY A 112 -23.73 -35.31 49.54
CA GLY A 112 -23.07 -36.02 50.64
C GLY A 112 -23.96 -36.28 51.87
N SER A 113 -23.59 -37.26 52.70
CA SER A 113 -24.44 -37.80 53.79
C SER A 113 -24.45 -37.02 55.11
N LYS A 114 -23.66 -35.94 55.23
CA LYS A 114 -23.46 -35.17 56.48
C LYS A 114 -24.28 -33.87 56.56
N ILE A 115 -25.34 -33.70 55.76
CA ILE A 115 -26.13 -32.46 55.68
C ILE A 115 -27.61 -32.77 56.00
N ASP A 116 -28.26 -31.87 56.76
CA ASP A 116 -29.66 -32.01 57.15
C ASP A 116 -30.63 -32.08 55.94
N ARG A 117 -31.66 -32.92 56.05
CA ARG A 117 -32.62 -33.27 54.98
C ARG A 117 -33.34 -32.04 54.41
N LEU A 118 -33.64 -31.05 55.24
CA LEU A 118 -34.28 -29.80 54.80
C LEU A 118 -33.32 -28.92 53.99
N THR A 119 -32.06 -28.82 54.40
CA THR A 119 -31.03 -28.03 53.70
C THR A 119 -30.69 -28.64 52.35
N VAL A 120 -30.61 -29.97 52.27
CA VAL A 120 -30.34 -30.70 51.01
C VAL A 120 -31.48 -30.55 50.01
N LYS A 121 -32.74 -30.55 50.47
CA LYS A 121 -33.91 -30.32 49.61
C LYS A 121 -33.86 -28.93 48.97
N HIS A 122 -33.52 -27.90 49.75
CA HIS A 122 -33.36 -26.55 49.22
C HIS A 122 -32.17 -26.43 48.26
N LEU A 123 -30.99 -26.95 48.62
CA LEU A 123 -29.80 -26.93 47.76
C LEU A 123 -30.04 -27.57 46.38
N GLY A 124 -30.79 -28.68 46.33
CA GLY A 124 -31.19 -29.31 45.07
C GLY A 124 -32.13 -28.44 44.22
N GLN A 125 -33.11 -27.78 44.85
CA GLN A 125 -34.02 -26.85 44.16
C GLN A 125 -33.28 -25.62 43.61
N TRP A 126 -32.35 -25.05 44.36
CA TRP A 126 -31.53 -23.91 43.91
C TRP A 126 -30.57 -24.28 42.79
N SER A 127 -29.93 -25.46 42.88
CA SER A 127 -29.06 -25.99 41.81
C SER A 127 -29.86 -26.27 40.53
N THR A 128 -31.10 -26.71 40.66
CA THR A 128 -32.04 -26.92 39.53
C THR A 128 -32.37 -25.61 38.84
N ARG A 129 -32.58 -24.52 39.59
CA ARG A 129 -32.86 -23.19 39.03
C ARG A 129 -31.67 -22.61 38.27
N LEU A 130 -30.48 -22.67 38.87
CA LEU A 130 -29.23 -22.21 38.23
C LEU A 130 -28.90 -23.01 36.95
N TYR A 131 -29.14 -24.32 36.97
CA TYR A 131 -28.98 -25.16 35.79
C TYR A 131 -29.87 -24.69 34.63
N LEU A 132 -31.16 -24.40 34.90
CA LEU A 132 -32.11 -23.99 33.86
C LEU A 132 -31.81 -22.58 33.30
N THR A 133 -31.36 -21.63 34.12
CA THR A 133 -31.02 -20.27 33.65
C THR A 133 -29.75 -20.26 32.80
N LEU A 134 -28.68 -20.91 33.27
CA LEU A 134 -27.42 -20.97 32.51
C LEU A 134 -27.60 -21.71 31.18
N LEU A 135 -28.38 -22.80 31.18
CA LEU A 135 -28.70 -23.53 29.94
C LEU A 135 -29.41 -22.63 28.93
N SER A 136 -30.33 -21.78 29.39
CA SER A 136 -31.12 -20.90 28.53
C SER A 136 -30.31 -19.74 27.96
N ILE A 137 -29.49 -19.08 28.78
CA ILE A 137 -28.64 -17.94 28.34
C ILE A 137 -27.57 -18.40 27.35
N ILE A 138 -26.86 -19.48 27.66
CA ILE A 138 -25.76 -19.99 26.82
C ILE A 138 -26.30 -20.48 25.47
N PHE A 139 -27.49 -21.10 25.45
CA PHE A 139 -28.11 -21.55 24.21
C PHE A 139 -28.47 -20.38 23.28
N VAL A 140 -29.02 -19.28 23.81
CA VAL A 140 -29.34 -18.08 23.01
C VAL A 140 -28.07 -17.47 22.40
N ILE A 141 -27.01 -17.31 23.19
CA ILE A 141 -25.74 -16.73 22.71
C ILE A 141 -25.15 -17.58 21.58
N LEU A 142 -25.13 -18.91 21.75
CA LEU A 142 -24.60 -19.83 20.74
C LEU A 142 -25.45 -19.82 19.46
N THR A 143 -26.78 -19.75 19.57
CA THR A 143 -27.64 -19.64 18.39
C THR A 143 -27.37 -18.37 17.59
N LEU A 144 -27.24 -17.21 18.26
CA LEU A 144 -26.90 -15.95 17.61
C LEU A 144 -25.55 -16.02 16.92
N TYR A 145 -24.54 -16.59 17.59
CA TYR A 145 -23.20 -16.76 17.03
C TYR A 145 -23.21 -17.62 15.75
N THR A 146 -23.89 -18.77 15.76
CA THR A 146 -23.95 -19.67 14.59
C THR A 146 -24.69 -19.08 13.39
N ILE A 147 -25.59 -18.13 13.60
CA ILE A 147 -26.37 -17.48 12.54
C ILE A 147 -25.58 -16.35 11.88
N ILE A 148 -24.58 -15.77 12.57
CA ILE A 148 -23.80 -14.62 12.09
C ILE A 148 -22.63 -15.02 11.17
N GLN A 149 -22.08 -16.24 11.28
CA GLN A 149 -20.93 -16.64 10.46
C GLN A 149 -21.32 -17.03 9.01
N PRO A 150 -20.77 -16.35 7.97
CA PRO A 150 -20.96 -16.73 6.57
C PRO A 150 -20.14 -17.98 6.21
N GLN A 151 -20.63 -18.79 5.27
CA GLN A 151 -19.91 -19.95 4.72
C GLN A 151 -19.52 -19.70 3.26
N THR A 152 -18.25 -19.92 2.93
CA THR A 152 -17.69 -19.83 1.57
C THR A 152 -17.57 -21.23 0.94
N LEU A 153 -17.95 -21.36 -0.33
CA LEU A 153 -17.81 -22.58 -1.12
C LEU A 153 -17.09 -22.29 -2.43
N THR A 154 -16.13 -23.14 -2.77
CA THR A 154 -15.38 -23.08 -4.03
C THR A 154 -15.96 -24.07 -5.03
N LYS A 155 -16.23 -23.64 -6.26
CA LYS A 155 -16.64 -24.52 -7.36
C LYS A 155 -15.57 -24.51 -8.46
N SER A 156 -15.21 -25.69 -8.94
CA SER A 156 -14.30 -25.89 -10.07
C SER A 156 -15.08 -26.19 -11.35
N CYS A 157 -14.66 -25.63 -12.49
CA CYS A 157 -15.18 -26.01 -13.79
C CYS A 157 -14.09 -26.68 -14.63
N SER A 158 -14.47 -27.71 -15.39
CA SER A 158 -13.61 -28.45 -16.31
C SER A 158 -13.78 -27.94 -17.74
N THR A 159 -12.67 -27.73 -18.45
CA THR A 159 -12.51 -27.25 -19.84
C THR A 159 -12.94 -25.80 -20.10
N PRO A 160 -12.04 -24.81 -19.88
CA PRO A 160 -12.24 -23.42 -20.29
C PRO A 160 -12.34 -23.31 -21.82
N SER A 161 -13.32 -22.56 -22.32
CA SER A 161 -13.39 -22.21 -23.75
C SER A 161 -13.73 -20.74 -23.89
N LEU A 162 -13.08 -20.04 -24.83
CA LEU A 162 -13.14 -18.59 -24.98
C LEU A 162 -14.58 -18.00 -24.96
N ASN A 163 -15.56 -18.74 -25.48
CA ASN A 163 -16.97 -18.31 -25.49
C ASN A 163 -17.71 -18.56 -24.16
N VAL A 164 -17.41 -19.64 -23.44
CA VAL A 164 -18.00 -19.94 -22.13
C VAL A 164 -17.40 -19.04 -21.06
N ASP A 165 -16.11 -18.75 -21.17
CA ASP A 165 -15.36 -17.97 -20.18
C ASP A 165 -15.73 -16.48 -20.23
N LYS A 166 -16.07 -15.92 -21.41
CA LYS A 166 -16.55 -14.54 -21.54
C LYS A 166 -17.78 -14.22 -20.68
N ASN A 167 -18.71 -15.17 -20.54
CA ASN A 167 -19.91 -14.99 -19.73
C ASN A 167 -19.60 -15.10 -18.23
N LEU A 168 -18.75 -16.06 -17.83
CA LEU A 168 -18.32 -16.23 -16.43
C LEU A 168 -17.45 -15.06 -15.95
N MET A 169 -16.56 -14.54 -16.80
CA MET A 169 -15.76 -13.36 -16.50
C MET A 169 -16.62 -12.09 -16.36
N LYS A 170 -17.81 -12.07 -16.97
CA LYS A 170 -18.74 -10.94 -16.83
C LYS A 170 -19.50 -10.96 -15.50
N ASP A 171 -19.84 -12.15 -15.00
CA ASP A 171 -20.67 -12.31 -13.79
C ASP A 171 -19.83 -12.44 -12.50
N TYR A 172 -18.56 -12.86 -12.60
CA TYR A 172 -17.70 -13.17 -11.44
C TYR A 172 -16.24 -12.71 -11.62
N SER A 173 -16.00 -11.58 -12.32
CA SER A 173 -14.67 -11.08 -12.71
C SER A 173 -13.61 -11.09 -11.60
N ASP A 174 -14.01 -10.77 -10.38
CA ASP A 174 -13.09 -10.47 -9.27
C ASP A 174 -12.72 -11.71 -8.44
N GLU A 175 -13.46 -12.81 -8.60
CA GLU A 175 -13.32 -14.04 -7.78
C GLU A 175 -12.95 -15.29 -8.62
N LEU A 176 -12.74 -15.10 -9.93
CA LEU A 176 -12.53 -16.17 -10.91
C LEU A 176 -11.05 -16.34 -11.26
N GLU A 177 -10.48 -17.50 -10.93
CA GLU A 177 -9.07 -17.80 -11.18
C GLU A 177 -8.90 -18.78 -12.37
N TYR A 178 -8.12 -18.37 -13.38
CA TYR A 178 -7.70 -19.18 -14.53
C TYR A 178 -6.17 -19.31 -14.57
N PRO A 179 -5.55 -20.31 -13.91
CA PRO A 179 -4.13 -20.59 -14.06
C PRO A 179 -3.75 -20.88 -15.52
N CYS A 180 -2.75 -20.16 -16.04
CA CYS A 180 -2.15 -20.41 -17.34
C CYS A 180 -1.22 -21.63 -17.30
N SER A 181 -1.18 -22.43 -18.37
CA SER A 181 -0.21 -23.51 -18.52
C SER A 181 1.18 -23.00 -18.93
N MET A 182 1.22 -21.90 -19.69
CA MET A 182 2.46 -21.17 -20.00
C MET A 182 2.42 -19.82 -19.30
N ILE A 183 3.35 -19.62 -18.36
CA ILE A 183 3.43 -18.41 -17.53
C ILE A 183 4.23 -17.28 -18.18
N SER A 184 4.88 -17.53 -19.31
CA SER A 184 5.72 -16.55 -20.02
C SER A 184 5.47 -16.58 -21.52
N SER A 185 5.20 -15.42 -22.11
CA SER A 185 5.08 -15.26 -23.57
C SER A 185 5.68 -13.94 -24.03
N PRO A 186 6.44 -13.92 -25.15
CA PRO A 186 6.90 -12.68 -25.72
C PRO A 186 5.72 -11.91 -26.34
N TYR A 187 5.79 -10.58 -26.36
CA TYR A 187 4.68 -9.74 -26.83
C TYR A 187 4.49 -9.82 -28.36
N ASP A 188 5.54 -10.11 -29.13
CA ASP A 188 5.48 -10.22 -30.59
C ASP A 188 4.51 -11.29 -31.13
N GLU A 189 4.16 -12.28 -30.30
CA GLU A 189 3.19 -13.34 -30.63
C GLU A 189 1.73 -12.85 -30.73
N TYR A 190 1.40 -11.71 -30.10
CA TYR A 190 0.02 -11.20 -30.04
C TYR A 190 -0.10 -9.67 -30.13
N VAL A 191 1.02 -8.94 -30.27
CA VAL A 191 1.07 -7.48 -30.42
C VAL A 191 1.89 -7.10 -31.65
N GLN A 192 1.33 -6.23 -32.49
CA GLN A 192 2.03 -5.64 -33.63
C GLN A 192 2.02 -4.11 -33.53
N ILE A 193 3.18 -3.48 -33.67
CA ILE A 193 3.37 -2.03 -33.62
C ILE A 193 3.93 -1.54 -34.96
N GLN A 194 3.24 -0.63 -35.63
CA GLN A 194 3.65 -0.04 -36.90
C GLN A 194 3.69 1.50 -36.79
N PRO A 195 4.88 2.12 -36.82
CA PRO A 195 5.01 3.58 -36.85
C PRO A 195 4.84 4.13 -38.27
N ILE A 196 4.15 5.26 -38.40
CA ILE A 196 4.04 6.03 -39.64
C ILE A 196 4.90 7.28 -39.48
N PHE A 197 5.93 7.41 -40.31
CA PHE A 197 6.88 8.54 -40.28
C PHE A 197 6.41 9.71 -41.15
N HIS A 198 6.94 10.88 -40.85
CA HIS A 198 6.68 12.11 -41.56
C HIS A 198 7.07 11.98 -43.03
N GLN A 199 6.23 12.50 -43.91
CA GLN A 199 6.37 12.36 -45.37
C GLN A 199 7.70 12.92 -45.91
N ILE A 200 8.34 13.86 -45.20
CA ILE A 200 9.70 14.32 -45.55
C ILE A 200 10.68 13.15 -45.62
N CYS A 201 10.57 12.16 -44.72
CA CYS A 201 11.51 11.04 -44.59
C CYS A 201 11.39 10.03 -45.75
N SER A 202 10.31 10.06 -46.51
CA SER A 202 10.09 9.25 -47.71
C SER A 202 10.06 10.07 -49.00
N SER A 203 10.25 11.40 -48.92
CA SER A 203 10.16 12.29 -50.06
C SER A 203 11.43 12.30 -50.90
N ASP A 204 11.28 12.58 -52.20
CA ASP A 204 12.40 12.83 -53.11
C ASP A 204 13.21 14.07 -52.71
N LEU A 205 12.65 14.91 -51.83
CA LEU A 205 13.25 16.15 -51.33
C LEU A 205 14.47 15.93 -50.42
N ILE A 206 14.73 14.70 -49.97
CA ILE A 206 15.95 14.38 -49.21
C ILE A 206 16.74 13.24 -49.85
N SER A 207 16.39 12.89 -51.09
CA SER A 207 17.02 11.80 -51.83
C SER A 207 18.49 12.10 -52.17
N ASN A 208 19.30 11.05 -52.24
CA ASN A 208 20.69 11.17 -52.67
C ASN A 208 20.83 11.69 -54.11
N GLU A 209 19.88 11.38 -55.00
CA GLU A 209 19.88 11.86 -56.38
C GLU A 209 19.74 13.38 -56.44
N TRP A 210 18.78 13.97 -55.71
CA TRP A 210 18.62 15.42 -55.69
C TRP A 210 19.84 16.12 -55.10
N ARG A 211 20.36 15.60 -53.97
CA ARG A 211 21.54 16.14 -53.28
C ARG A 211 22.78 16.14 -54.18
N LEU A 212 23.09 15.02 -54.86
CA LEU A 212 24.28 14.90 -55.70
C LEU A 212 24.23 15.85 -56.89
N ASN A 213 23.06 16.06 -57.49
CA ASN A 213 22.89 16.98 -58.62
C ASN A 213 23.00 18.46 -58.21
N ILE A 214 22.43 18.84 -57.06
CA ILE A 214 22.66 20.19 -56.50
C ILE A 214 24.15 20.41 -56.25
N THR A 215 24.84 19.42 -55.69
CA THR A 215 26.26 19.54 -55.34
C THR A 215 27.15 19.62 -56.58
N ALA A 216 26.89 18.82 -57.62
CA ALA A 216 27.66 18.82 -58.86
C ALA A 216 27.68 20.19 -59.57
N ASN A 217 26.56 20.92 -59.55
CA ASN A 217 26.46 22.25 -60.14
C ASN A 217 27.14 23.36 -59.30
N LEU A 218 27.41 23.11 -58.02
CA LEU A 218 28.04 24.09 -57.10
C LEU A 218 29.57 24.02 -57.12
N VAL A 219 30.14 22.84 -57.38
CA VAL A 219 31.60 22.59 -57.30
C VAL A 219 32.39 23.34 -58.38
N SER A 220 31.78 23.70 -59.51
CA SER A 220 32.45 24.45 -60.58
C SER A 220 32.69 25.94 -60.26
N ASN A 221 32.14 26.49 -59.17
CA ASN A 221 32.20 27.94 -58.89
C ASN A 221 32.22 28.31 -57.38
N LEU A 222 32.78 27.46 -56.52
CA LEU A 222 32.83 27.69 -55.06
C LEU A 222 33.52 29.01 -54.65
N SER A 223 34.47 29.51 -55.45
CA SER A 223 35.16 30.79 -55.21
C SER A 223 34.33 32.03 -55.61
N ALA A 224 33.18 31.86 -56.26
CA ALA A 224 32.35 32.95 -56.79
C ALA A 224 31.19 33.35 -55.86
N TYR A 225 30.93 32.60 -54.79
CA TYR A 225 29.77 32.81 -53.91
C TYR A 225 30.16 33.42 -52.58
N ASN A 226 29.31 34.33 -52.09
CA ASN A 226 29.44 34.90 -50.75
C ASN A 226 29.24 33.80 -49.68
N GLN A 227 30.01 33.84 -48.60
CA GLN A 227 29.90 32.89 -47.48
C GLN A 227 28.51 32.89 -46.82
N LYS A 228 27.73 33.97 -46.99
CA LYS A 228 26.33 34.07 -46.53
C LYS A 228 25.30 33.65 -47.59
N ASP A 229 25.69 32.88 -48.60
CA ASP A 229 24.77 32.33 -49.60
C ASP A 229 24.25 30.94 -49.19
N TYR A 230 22.93 30.77 -49.17
CA TYR A 230 22.30 29.52 -48.74
C TYR A 230 22.66 28.31 -49.62
N ARG A 231 23.13 28.51 -50.86
CA ARG A 231 23.60 27.40 -51.72
C ARG A 231 24.71 26.57 -51.06
N LEU A 232 25.53 27.18 -50.21
CA LEU A 232 26.59 26.50 -49.45
C LEU A 232 26.04 25.60 -48.33
N PHE A 233 24.84 25.92 -47.81
CA PHE A 233 24.19 25.19 -46.73
C PHE A 233 23.21 24.13 -47.24
N LEU A 234 22.56 24.36 -48.39
CA LEU A 234 21.46 23.53 -48.89
C LEU A 234 21.80 22.03 -48.96
N SER A 235 22.92 21.65 -49.60
CA SER A 235 23.28 20.23 -49.74
C SER A 235 23.52 19.55 -48.39
N THR A 236 24.15 20.27 -47.45
CA THR A 236 24.41 19.78 -46.09
C THR A 236 23.14 19.71 -45.24
N HIS A 237 22.21 20.67 -45.39
CA HIS A 237 20.89 20.65 -44.76
C HIS A 237 20.09 19.42 -45.21
N LEU A 238 20.05 19.15 -46.52
CA LEU A 238 19.36 17.97 -47.06
C LEU A 238 19.99 16.66 -46.58
N GLN A 239 21.33 16.58 -46.57
CA GLN A 239 22.05 15.42 -46.05
C GLN A 239 21.78 15.18 -44.56
N PHE A 240 21.80 16.25 -43.76
CA PHE A 240 21.58 16.17 -42.33
C PHE A 240 20.12 15.79 -42.02
N LEU A 241 19.16 16.35 -42.75
CA LEU A 241 17.74 15.98 -42.64
C LEU A 241 17.50 14.50 -42.98
N ASN A 242 18.13 13.99 -44.05
CA ASN A 242 18.08 12.57 -44.39
C ASN A 242 18.67 11.69 -43.29
N GLY A 243 19.84 12.06 -42.77
CA GLY A 243 20.48 11.34 -41.66
C GLY A 243 19.60 11.32 -40.40
N LEU A 244 18.95 12.43 -40.06
CA LEU A 244 18.01 12.51 -38.94
C LEU A 244 16.78 11.61 -39.13
N CYS A 245 16.20 11.56 -40.32
CA CYS A 245 15.11 10.64 -40.66
C CYS A 245 15.55 9.17 -40.51
N GLN A 246 16.69 8.79 -41.09
CA GLN A 246 17.21 7.42 -41.01
C GLN A 246 17.51 6.99 -39.57
N LEU A 247 18.16 7.86 -38.79
CA LEU A 247 18.47 7.59 -37.39
C LEU A 247 17.19 7.47 -36.54
N SER A 248 16.19 8.32 -36.81
CA SER A 248 14.90 8.26 -36.13
C SER A 248 14.20 6.93 -36.43
N MET A 249 14.12 6.53 -37.70
CA MET A 249 13.52 5.26 -38.10
C MET A 249 14.24 4.05 -37.48
N GLN A 250 15.57 4.02 -37.54
CA GLN A 250 16.38 2.94 -36.95
C GLN A 250 16.18 2.85 -35.43
N THR A 251 16.21 3.99 -34.74
CA THR A 251 16.05 4.04 -33.28
C THR A 251 14.66 3.54 -32.86
N VAL A 252 13.62 3.93 -33.60
CA VAL A 252 12.24 3.48 -33.37
C VAL A 252 12.11 1.98 -33.59
N HIS A 253 12.59 1.46 -34.73
CA HIS A 253 12.52 0.03 -35.02
C HIS A 253 13.26 -0.82 -33.99
N GLN A 254 14.45 -0.38 -33.56
CA GLN A 254 15.20 -1.05 -32.50
C GLN A 254 14.47 -1.03 -31.15
N SER A 255 13.85 0.11 -30.79
CA SER A 255 13.05 0.23 -29.56
C SER A 255 11.85 -0.72 -29.58
N ILE A 256 11.10 -0.74 -30.69
CA ILE A 256 9.95 -1.65 -30.88
C ILE A 256 10.40 -3.11 -30.77
N GLN A 257 11.45 -3.49 -31.47
CA GLN A 257 11.94 -4.87 -31.47
C GLN A 257 12.39 -5.30 -30.06
N GLN A 258 13.11 -4.43 -29.35
CA GLN A 258 13.53 -4.67 -27.98
C GLN A 258 12.32 -4.89 -27.06
N SER A 259 11.31 -4.02 -27.12
CA SER A 259 10.11 -4.14 -26.29
C SER A 259 9.26 -5.36 -26.63
N LEU A 260 9.06 -5.67 -27.92
CA LEU A 260 8.27 -6.83 -28.33
C LEU A 260 8.94 -8.17 -28.00
N SER A 261 10.28 -8.20 -27.97
CA SER A 261 11.06 -9.37 -27.54
C SER A 261 11.05 -9.63 -26.03
N SER A 262 10.52 -8.69 -25.23
CA SER A 262 10.41 -8.87 -23.78
C SER A 262 9.31 -9.88 -23.41
N LEU A 263 9.50 -10.58 -22.29
CA LEU A 263 8.58 -11.61 -21.84
C LEU A 263 7.53 -11.03 -20.90
N MET A 264 6.25 -11.21 -21.23
CA MET A 264 5.14 -11.01 -20.32
C MET A 264 5.01 -12.22 -19.40
N ILE A 265 5.02 -11.99 -18.08
CA ILE A 265 4.87 -13.06 -17.09
C ILE A 265 3.49 -12.96 -16.44
N THR A 266 2.63 -13.94 -16.68
CA THR A 266 1.31 -14.02 -16.06
C THR A 266 1.05 -15.43 -15.53
N LYS A 267 0.74 -15.51 -14.23
CA LYS A 267 0.33 -16.76 -13.60
C LYS A 267 -1.12 -17.12 -13.93
N GLN A 268 -1.94 -16.11 -14.20
CA GLN A 268 -3.37 -16.23 -14.45
C GLN A 268 -3.76 -15.51 -15.75
N LEU A 269 -4.80 -16.00 -16.42
CA LEU A 269 -5.36 -15.39 -17.61
C LEU A 269 -5.93 -14.01 -17.26
N LEU A 270 -5.28 -12.97 -17.74
CA LEU A 270 -5.80 -11.59 -17.66
C LEU A 270 -7.04 -11.43 -18.55
N SER A 271 -7.98 -10.59 -18.09
CA SER A 271 -9.08 -10.11 -18.93
C SER A 271 -8.56 -9.30 -20.11
N GLU A 272 -9.37 -9.16 -21.17
CA GLU A 272 -9.02 -8.39 -22.37
C GLU A 272 -8.70 -6.92 -22.03
N GLU A 273 -9.44 -6.33 -21.08
CA GLU A 273 -9.18 -4.97 -20.60
C GLU A 273 -7.85 -4.86 -19.85
N ASN A 274 -7.56 -5.78 -18.93
CA ASN A 274 -6.30 -5.80 -18.17
C ASN A 274 -5.10 -6.08 -19.07
N LEU A 275 -5.26 -6.94 -20.08
CA LEU A 275 -4.23 -7.20 -21.08
C LEU A 275 -3.94 -5.94 -21.91
N ASN A 276 -4.98 -5.23 -22.38
CA ASN A 276 -4.82 -4.00 -23.14
C ASN A 276 -4.08 -2.92 -22.32
N LEU A 277 -4.46 -2.74 -21.05
CA LEU A 277 -3.77 -1.80 -20.14
C LEU A 277 -2.29 -2.15 -19.97
N HIS A 278 -1.97 -3.44 -19.84
CA HIS A 278 -0.60 -3.91 -19.68
C HIS A 278 0.24 -3.69 -20.96
N ILE A 279 -0.35 -3.99 -22.13
CA ILE A 279 0.31 -3.78 -23.43
C ILE A 279 0.50 -2.29 -23.71
N ASP A 280 -0.50 -1.46 -23.43
CA ASP A 280 -0.41 0.00 -23.61
C ASP A 280 0.72 0.60 -22.76
N SER A 281 0.91 0.10 -21.52
CA SER A 281 2.03 0.49 -20.67
C SER A 281 3.39 0.17 -21.32
N MET A 282 3.56 -1.05 -21.83
CA MET A 282 4.78 -1.47 -22.54
C MET A 282 5.03 -0.64 -23.82
N ILE A 283 3.98 -0.37 -24.59
CA ILE A 283 4.06 0.46 -25.80
C ILE A 283 4.45 1.90 -25.47
N ASN A 284 3.93 2.46 -24.37
CA ASN A 284 4.28 3.80 -23.93
C ASN A 284 5.72 3.89 -23.44
N GLU A 285 6.24 2.86 -22.79
CA GLU A 285 7.66 2.76 -22.43
C GLU A 285 8.55 2.73 -23.70
N ALA A 286 8.18 1.93 -24.71
CA ALA A 286 8.89 1.88 -25.99
C ALA A 286 8.94 3.24 -26.70
N LYS A 287 7.85 4.01 -26.60
CA LYS A 287 7.73 5.38 -27.14
C LYS A 287 8.57 6.40 -26.38
N SER A 288 8.64 6.29 -25.04
CA SER A 288 9.38 7.24 -24.19
C SER A 288 10.90 7.05 -24.26
N ASN A 289 11.36 5.81 -24.44
CA ASN A 289 12.80 5.50 -24.47
C ASN A 289 13.49 5.91 -25.78
N ALA A 290 12.79 5.89 -26.91
CA ALA A 290 13.38 6.12 -28.24
C ALA A 290 13.93 7.56 -28.45
N PRO A 291 13.23 8.64 -28.07
CA PRO A 291 13.73 10.02 -28.25
C PRO A 291 15.01 10.30 -27.46
N SER A 292 15.14 9.73 -26.26
CA SER A 292 16.28 9.97 -25.36
C SER A 292 17.63 9.55 -25.98
N LYS A 293 17.66 8.44 -26.74
CA LYS A 293 18.87 7.92 -27.39
C LYS A 293 19.33 8.85 -28.51
N LEU A 294 18.41 9.30 -29.36
CA LEU A 294 18.72 10.19 -30.47
C LEU A 294 19.13 11.59 -30.00
N ILE A 295 18.44 12.14 -29.00
CA ILE A 295 18.74 13.48 -28.44
C ILE A 295 20.14 13.50 -27.80
N ARG A 296 20.55 12.44 -27.10
CA ARG A 296 21.90 12.33 -26.52
C ARG A 296 22.98 12.31 -27.60
N LEU A 297 22.77 11.52 -28.66
CA LEU A 297 23.69 11.48 -29.81
C LEU A 297 23.78 12.85 -30.49
N LEU A 298 22.63 13.51 -30.69
CA LEU A 298 22.57 14.84 -31.28
C LEU A 298 23.27 15.90 -30.41
N SER A 299 23.10 15.84 -29.09
CA SER A 299 23.79 16.73 -28.14
C SER A 299 25.32 16.56 -28.21
N LEU A 300 25.81 15.32 -28.28
CA LEU A 300 27.23 15.03 -28.46
C LEU A 300 27.76 15.63 -29.77
N LEU A 301 27.07 15.41 -30.90
CA LEU A 301 27.44 15.95 -32.20
C LEU A 301 27.50 17.49 -32.21
N ARG A 302 26.52 18.14 -31.56
CA ARG A 302 26.47 19.60 -31.42
C ARG A 302 27.65 20.13 -30.60
N ALA A 303 27.97 19.47 -29.49
CA ALA A 303 29.12 19.82 -28.65
C ALA A 303 30.46 19.65 -29.38
N THR A 304 30.63 18.56 -30.14
CA THR A 304 31.87 18.32 -30.92
C THR A 304 32.05 19.30 -32.07
N ASN A 305 30.98 19.72 -32.73
CA ASN A 305 31.05 20.63 -33.88
C ASN A 305 31.34 22.08 -33.48
N HIS A 306 30.88 22.54 -32.32
CA HIS A 306 31.03 23.95 -31.92
C HIS A 306 32.49 24.32 -31.62
N GLY A 307 33.22 23.47 -30.90
CA GLY A 307 34.56 23.78 -30.40
C GLY A 307 35.70 23.64 -31.41
N ASN A 308 35.43 23.15 -32.63
CA ASN A 308 36.47 22.78 -33.59
C ASN A 308 36.61 23.80 -34.73
N ALA A 309 37.60 24.70 -34.62
CA ALA A 309 37.91 25.69 -35.65
C ALA A 309 38.47 25.07 -36.96
N ILE A 310 38.98 23.84 -36.89
CA ILE A 310 39.58 23.13 -38.04
C ILE A 310 38.50 22.47 -38.92
N VAL A 311 37.33 22.15 -38.36
CA VAL A 311 36.26 21.38 -39.03
C VAL A 311 35.38 22.23 -39.97
N SER A 312 35.72 23.50 -40.21
CA SER A 312 34.98 24.40 -41.11
C SER A 312 35.24 24.10 -42.60
N SER A 313 34.69 23.02 -43.14
CA SER A 313 34.83 22.66 -44.56
C SER A 313 34.26 23.71 -45.53
N TYR A 314 33.29 24.53 -45.07
CA TYR A 314 32.59 25.54 -45.89
C TYR A 314 32.74 26.97 -45.35
N GLY A 315 33.61 27.21 -44.36
CA GLY A 315 33.79 28.56 -43.81
C GLY A 315 32.62 29.07 -42.94
N THR A 316 31.77 28.18 -42.41
CA THR A 316 30.48 28.55 -41.78
C THR A 316 30.59 28.99 -40.33
N ASN A 317 31.49 28.38 -39.54
CA ASN A 317 31.77 28.77 -38.15
C ASN A 317 33.02 29.67 -38.06
N TYR A 318 34.08 29.29 -38.78
CA TYR A 318 35.33 30.05 -38.91
C TYR A 318 35.71 30.22 -40.38
N GLN A 319 36.17 31.42 -40.73
CA GLN A 319 36.76 31.76 -42.03
C GLN A 319 38.29 31.77 -41.93
N TYR A 320 38.96 31.24 -42.95
CA TYR A 320 40.41 31.34 -43.10
C TYR A 320 40.76 32.59 -43.89
N LYS A 321 41.64 33.43 -43.33
CA LYS A 321 42.19 34.61 -43.99
C LYS A 321 43.69 34.42 -44.18
N ALA A 322 44.16 34.78 -45.37
CA ALA A 322 45.57 34.84 -45.70
C ALA A 322 46.02 36.30 -45.65
N SER A 323 47.01 36.61 -44.80
CA SER A 323 47.71 37.90 -44.90
C SER A 323 48.91 37.72 -45.82
N VAL A 324 49.00 38.55 -46.86
CA VAL A 324 50.15 38.56 -47.77
C VAL A 324 51.12 39.63 -47.29
N TYR A 325 52.21 39.21 -46.65
CA TYR A 325 53.37 40.07 -46.40
C TYR A 325 54.39 39.80 -47.51
N ASN A 326 54.89 40.88 -48.14
CA ASN A 326 55.85 40.90 -49.26
C ASN A 326 56.48 39.55 -49.68
N THR A 327 56.04 39.11 -50.86
CA THR A 327 56.60 38.09 -51.78
C THR A 327 56.98 36.68 -51.31
N PHE A 328 57.17 36.35 -50.03
CA PHE A 328 57.55 34.96 -49.66
C PHE A 328 56.99 34.37 -48.36
N SER A 329 56.06 35.03 -47.65
CA SER A 329 55.36 34.39 -46.52
C SER A 329 53.88 34.72 -46.46
N THR A 330 53.04 33.71 -46.64
CA THR A 330 51.59 33.78 -46.42
C THR A 330 51.27 33.18 -45.06
N THR A 331 50.77 33.99 -44.12
CA THR A 331 50.24 33.50 -42.84
C THR A 331 48.74 33.31 -42.94
N LEU A 332 48.28 32.07 -42.67
CA LEU A 332 46.87 31.73 -42.57
C LEU A 332 46.43 31.90 -41.11
N TYR A 333 45.38 32.68 -40.89
CA TYR A 333 44.74 32.82 -39.58
C TYR A 333 43.24 32.63 -39.69
N THR A 334 42.61 32.17 -38.61
CA THR A 334 41.17 31.94 -38.54
C THR A 334 40.46 33.12 -37.90
N GLN A 335 39.30 33.51 -38.43
CA GLN A 335 38.40 34.48 -37.80
C GLN A 335 37.00 33.86 -37.66
N ALA A 336 36.34 34.09 -36.53
CA ALA A 336 34.97 33.62 -36.32
C ALA A 336 33.97 34.34 -37.25
N MET A 337 32.94 33.62 -37.70
CA MET A 337 31.83 34.20 -38.45
C MET A 337 30.88 34.97 -37.52
N ILE A 338 30.31 36.05 -38.05
CA ILE A 338 29.38 36.92 -37.33
C ILE A 338 28.06 37.00 -38.11
N TYR A 339 26.98 36.62 -37.45
CA TYR A 339 25.61 36.65 -37.94
C TYR A 339 24.84 37.84 -37.33
N ASP A 340 23.52 37.86 -37.50
CA ASP A 340 22.65 38.95 -37.07
C ASP A 340 22.86 39.29 -35.58
N ASN A 341 22.62 40.55 -35.23
CA ASN A 341 22.82 41.09 -33.88
C ASN A 341 24.26 40.94 -33.34
N ASN A 342 25.27 40.97 -34.21
CA ASN A 342 26.68 40.77 -33.86
C ASN A 342 26.95 39.42 -33.15
N CYS A 343 26.13 38.40 -33.42
CA CYS A 343 26.30 37.08 -32.81
C CYS A 343 27.53 36.38 -33.39
N SER A 344 28.54 36.14 -32.55
CA SER A 344 29.82 35.51 -32.92
C SER A 344 29.78 34.00 -32.73
N CYS A 345 30.14 33.26 -33.79
CA CYS A 345 30.20 31.80 -33.78
C CYS A 345 31.27 31.21 -32.84
N GLN A 346 32.21 32.03 -32.39
CA GLN A 346 33.18 31.63 -31.37
C GLN A 346 32.56 31.57 -29.97
N LEU A 347 31.57 32.43 -29.70
CA LEU A 347 30.96 32.55 -28.38
C LEU A 347 29.66 31.74 -28.26
N ASN A 348 28.94 31.54 -29.38
CA ASN A 348 27.68 30.82 -29.39
C ASN A 348 27.47 30.09 -30.72
N SER A 349 27.19 28.78 -30.68
CA SER A 349 26.91 27.97 -31.88
C SER A 349 25.52 28.23 -32.47
N THR A 350 24.60 28.80 -31.70
CA THR A 350 23.19 29.01 -32.09
C THR A 350 22.95 30.28 -32.88
N CYS A 351 23.99 31.03 -33.27
CA CYS A 351 23.81 32.20 -34.12
C CYS A 351 23.27 31.79 -35.49
N ILE A 352 22.14 32.37 -35.86
CA ILE A 352 21.40 32.09 -37.10
C ILE A 352 20.91 33.38 -37.76
N THR A 353 20.57 33.29 -39.04
CA THR A 353 19.91 34.31 -39.86
C THR A 353 18.96 33.62 -40.86
N ASP A 354 18.08 34.37 -41.51
CA ASP A 354 17.20 33.84 -42.54
C ASP A 354 18.01 33.35 -43.75
N ALA A 355 17.75 32.12 -44.19
CA ALA A 355 18.39 31.58 -45.38
C ALA A 355 18.06 32.46 -46.58
N SER A 356 19.07 32.85 -47.35
CA SER A 356 18.86 33.66 -48.54
C SER A 356 19.85 33.36 -49.65
N PHE A 357 19.42 33.57 -50.90
CA PHE A 357 20.28 33.50 -52.07
C PHE A 357 20.75 34.89 -52.50
N ILE A 358 22.02 35.01 -52.89
CA ILE A 358 22.62 36.25 -53.40
C ILE A 358 22.79 36.12 -54.91
N LYS A 359 22.17 37.03 -55.68
CA LYS A 359 22.33 37.05 -57.14
C LYS A 359 23.72 37.60 -57.50
N THR A 360 24.37 37.03 -58.52
CA THR A 360 25.72 37.43 -58.95
C THR A 360 25.82 38.91 -59.36
N ASN A 361 24.71 39.56 -59.70
CA ASN A 361 24.65 40.94 -60.19
C ASN A 361 23.86 41.89 -59.25
N SER A 362 23.52 41.46 -58.02
CA SER A 362 22.79 42.28 -57.04
C SER A 362 23.18 41.93 -55.61
N THR A 363 23.34 42.95 -54.75
CA THR A 363 23.64 42.76 -53.33
C THR A 363 22.41 42.47 -52.46
N GLN A 364 21.20 42.50 -53.02
CA GLN A 364 19.98 42.22 -52.26
C GLN A 364 19.73 40.70 -52.10
N PRO A 365 19.60 40.20 -50.86
CA PRO A 365 19.32 38.80 -50.59
C PRO A 365 17.85 38.44 -50.87
N ILE A 366 17.61 37.29 -51.49
CA ILE A 366 16.26 36.70 -51.64
C ILE A 366 16.08 35.69 -50.52
N THR A 367 15.24 36.01 -49.53
CA THR A 367 15.00 35.15 -48.37
C THR A 367 14.13 33.94 -48.73
N ILE A 368 14.42 32.82 -48.08
CA ILE A 368 13.70 31.56 -48.23
C ILE A 368 12.86 31.34 -46.99
N LYS A 369 11.56 31.13 -47.18
CA LYS A 369 10.63 31.00 -46.07
C LYS A 369 10.96 29.76 -45.22
N GLY A 370 11.05 29.94 -43.91
CA GLY A 370 11.22 28.86 -42.93
C GLY A 370 12.65 28.34 -42.76
N LEU A 371 13.49 28.41 -43.79
CA LEU A 371 14.88 27.94 -43.71
C LEU A 371 15.81 29.00 -43.09
N LYS A 372 16.76 28.54 -42.29
CA LYS A 372 17.78 29.38 -41.63
C LYS A 372 19.18 28.97 -42.07
N MET A 373 20.15 29.86 -41.90
CA MET A 373 21.58 29.57 -42.02
C MET A 373 22.31 30.17 -40.81
N GLY A 374 23.49 29.63 -40.44
CA GLY A 374 24.13 30.01 -39.18
C GLY A 374 25.49 29.36 -38.98
N CYS A 375 26.01 29.42 -37.76
CA CYS A 375 27.37 28.97 -37.45
C CYS A 375 27.66 27.53 -37.85
N THR A 376 26.68 26.62 -37.67
CA THR A 376 26.81 25.24 -38.11
C THR A 376 25.55 24.82 -38.88
N PRO A 377 25.68 24.00 -39.94
CA PRO A 377 24.53 23.43 -40.65
C PRO A 377 23.55 22.69 -39.73
N SER A 378 24.07 22.08 -38.66
CA SER A 378 23.24 21.40 -37.67
C SER A 378 22.36 22.36 -36.88
N GLU A 379 22.90 23.44 -36.31
CA GLU A 379 22.10 24.40 -35.53
C GLU A 379 21.11 25.17 -36.42
N SER A 380 21.54 25.56 -37.62
CA SER A 380 20.66 26.28 -38.54
C SER A 380 19.53 25.41 -39.06
N LEU A 381 19.77 24.12 -39.36
CA LEU A 381 18.69 23.22 -39.74
C LEU A 381 17.72 22.97 -38.58
N LEU A 382 18.22 22.75 -37.36
CA LEU A 382 17.38 22.53 -36.17
C LEU A 382 16.44 23.71 -35.89
N ALA A 383 16.90 24.93 -36.14
CA ALA A 383 16.11 26.16 -36.04
C ALA A 383 15.22 26.45 -37.26
N SER A 384 15.41 25.72 -38.37
CA SER A 384 14.60 25.87 -39.58
C SER A 384 13.23 25.19 -39.42
N THR A 385 12.26 25.61 -40.23
CA THR A 385 10.97 24.91 -40.45
C THR A 385 10.97 24.26 -41.83
N LEU A 386 9.99 23.38 -42.09
CA LEU A 386 9.84 22.73 -43.40
C LEU A 386 8.92 23.50 -44.36
N GLU A 387 8.52 24.74 -44.05
CA GLU A 387 7.52 25.52 -44.82
C GLU A 387 7.83 25.60 -46.31
N CYS A 388 9.10 25.81 -46.70
CA CYS A 388 9.50 25.86 -48.09
C CYS A 388 9.22 24.54 -48.85
N PHE A 389 9.30 23.39 -48.18
CA PHE A 389 9.11 22.08 -48.79
C PHE A 389 7.65 21.73 -49.06
N TYR A 390 6.69 22.49 -48.50
CA TYR A 390 5.28 22.39 -48.83
C TYR A 390 4.85 23.34 -49.97
N ASP A 391 5.69 24.33 -50.31
CA ASP A 391 5.37 25.38 -51.26
C ASP A 391 6.12 25.18 -52.59
N GLN A 392 5.37 24.87 -53.65
CA GLN A 392 5.92 24.69 -54.99
C GLN A 392 6.70 25.92 -55.47
N SER A 393 6.26 27.14 -55.13
CA SER A 393 6.95 28.36 -55.54
C SER A 393 8.34 28.47 -54.90
N CYS A 394 8.48 27.99 -53.66
CA CYS A 394 9.75 27.96 -52.93
C CYS A 394 10.69 26.88 -53.48
N ILE A 395 10.16 25.70 -53.82
CA ILE A 395 10.94 24.64 -54.49
C ILE A 395 11.44 25.13 -55.86
N ASN A 396 10.59 25.77 -56.66
CA ASN A 396 10.97 26.33 -57.96
C ASN A 396 12.08 27.40 -57.83
N LEU A 397 12.05 28.20 -56.75
CA LEU A 397 13.10 29.16 -56.44
C LEU A 397 14.44 28.46 -56.17
N ILE A 398 14.45 27.39 -55.37
CA ILE A 398 15.65 26.58 -55.11
C ILE A 398 16.19 25.98 -56.42
N GLN A 399 15.32 25.42 -57.26
CA GLN A 399 15.68 24.83 -58.55
C GLN A 399 16.32 25.84 -59.50
N THR A 400 15.71 27.03 -59.62
CA THR A 400 16.22 28.12 -60.46
C THR A 400 17.60 28.59 -59.99
N MET A 401 17.80 28.73 -58.68
CA MET A 401 19.05 29.23 -58.12
C MET A 401 20.18 28.19 -58.10
N THR A 402 19.86 26.90 -58.19
CA THR A 402 20.83 25.78 -58.22
C THR A 402 21.04 25.19 -59.62
N GLY A 403 20.30 25.65 -60.63
CA GLY A 403 20.39 25.16 -62.01
C GLY A 403 19.88 23.73 -62.20
N TYR A 404 18.94 23.29 -61.36
CA TYR A 404 18.38 21.94 -61.41
C TYR A 404 17.05 21.92 -62.19
N ASN A 405 16.97 21.07 -63.22
CA ASN A 405 15.88 21.13 -64.22
C ASN A 405 14.86 19.96 -64.15
N LYS A 406 14.89 19.10 -63.11
CA LYS A 406 13.85 18.05 -62.97
C LYS A 406 12.73 18.52 -62.05
N ASN A 407 11.48 18.15 -62.36
CA ASN A 407 10.34 18.40 -61.50
C ASN A 407 10.45 17.62 -60.19
N ILE A 408 10.33 18.30 -59.05
CA ILE A 408 10.22 17.69 -57.73
C ILE A 408 8.88 18.11 -57.12
N THR A 409 8.17 17.14 -56.58
CA THR A 409 6.88 17.38 -55.94
C THR A 409 7.06 17.91 -54.51
N PRO A 410 6.23 18.86 -54.08
CA PRO A 410 6.22 19.33 -52.70
C PRO A 410 5.63 18.25 -51.80
N ILE A 411 5.89 18.36 -50.50
CA ILE A 411 5.23 17.50 -49.50
C ILE A 411 3.72 17.78 -49.56
N PRO A 412 2.86 16.77 -49.72
CA PRO A 412 1.42 17.00 -49.80
C PRO A 412 0.88 17.53 -48.47
N LEU A 413 0.03 18.55 -48.54
CA LEU A 413 -0.66 19.11 -47.38
C LEU A 413 -1.79 18.17 -46.94
N ASN A 414 -1.47 17.19 -46.09
CA ASN A 414 -2.49 16.32 -45.52
C ASN A 414 -3.10 17.01 -44.28
N ILE A 415 -4.16 17.79 -44.51
CA ILE A 415 -4.79 18.66 -43.50
C ILE A 415 -5.59 17.86 -42.46
N THR A 416 -5.91 16.59 -42.73
CA THR A 416 -6.70 15.76 -41.82
C THR A 416 -5.82 14.96 -40.86
N ASN A 417 -5.79 15.37 -39.59
CA ASN A 417 -5.18 14.67 -38.44
C ASN A 417 -3.65 14.51 -38.46
N SER A 418 -2.89 15.39 -39.13
CA SER A 418 -1.43 15.43 -38.94
C SER A 418 -1.10 16.04 -37.57
N ARG A 419 -0.21 15.38 -36.82
CA ARG A 419 0.37 15.88 -35.56
C ARG A 419 1.31 17.07 -35.78
N PHE A 420 1.82 17.26 -37.00
CA PHE A 420 2.84 18.25 -37.31
C PHE A 420 2.25 19.48 -38.00
N LEU A 421 2.60 20.66 -37.47
CA LEU A 421 2.29 21.95 -38.08
C LEU A 421 3.38 22.32 -39.08
N MET A 422 3.00 22.97 -40.18
CA MET A 422 3.92 23.39 -41.25
C MET A 422 5.07 24.29 -40.73
N ASN A 423 4.78 25.13 -39.74
CA ASN A 423 5.73 26.05 -39.10
C ASN A 423 6.47 25.43 -37.90
N MET A 424 6.36 24.13 -37.68
CA MET A 424 7.11 23.44 -36.64
C MET A 424 8.60 23.39 -37.04
N THR A 425 9.47 23.67 -36.07
CA THR A 425 10.92 23.61 -36.26
C THR A 425 11.40 22.15 -36.37
N VAL A 426 12.50 21.93 -37.09
CA VAL A 426 13.08 20.60 -37.25
C VAL A 426 13.49 19.98 -35.90
N ILE A 427 13.92 20.79 -34.92
CA ILE A 427 14.18 20.28 -33.56
C ILE A 427 12.93 19.66 -32.91
N ASN A 428 11.76 20.25 -33.12
CA ASN A 428 10.50 19.72 -32.59
C ASN A 428 10.05 18.47 -33.36
N LEU A 429 10.31 18.40 -34.67
CA LEU A 429 10.11 17.17 -35.47
C LEU A 429 10.98 16.01 -34.97
N ILE A 430 12.24 16.28 -34.61
CA ILE A 430 13.17 15.27 -34.05
C ILE A 430 12.74 14.82 -32.65
N ASN A 431 12.26 15.73 -31.80
CA ASN A 431 11.77 15.36 -30.47
C ASN A 431 10.63 14.32 -30.54
N ASP A 432 9.84 14.35 -31.61
CA ASP A 432 8.81 13.38 -31.93
C ASP A 432 9.28 12.26 -32.89
N LEU A 433 10.60 12.15 -33.16
CA LEU A 433 11.24 11.16 -34.04
C LEU A 433 10.67 11.13 -35.46
N PHE A 434 10.11 12.24 -35.93
CA PHE A 434 9.35 12.34 -37.17
C PHE A 434 8.17 11.36 -37.24
N ILE A 435 7.54 10.97 -36.12
CA ILE A 435 6.42 10.01 -36.12
C ILE A 435 5.08 10.75 -36.16
N GLU A 436 4.31 10.51 -37.22
CA GLU A 436 2.96 11.06 -37.37
C GLU A 436 1.93 10.27 -36.55
N LYS A 437 2.00 8.93 -36.63
CA LYS A 437 1.04 8.05 -35.98
C LYS A 437 1.66 6.72 -35.60
N TRP A 438 1.20 6.17 -34.48
CA TRP A 438 1.45 4.79 -34.09
C TRP A 438 0.20 3.95 -34.35
N SER A 439 0.35 2.85 -35.09
CA SER A 439 -0.71 1.86 -35.30
C SER A 439 -0.39 0.61 -34.49
N THR A 440 -1.32 0.18 -33.63
CA THR A 440 -1.15 -0.97 -32.75
C THR A 440 -2.28 -1.97 -33.00
N ILE A 441 -1.92 -3.24 -33.18
CA ILE A 441 -2.88 -4.33 -33.38
C ILE A 441 -2.63 -5.36 -32.29
N MET A 442 -3.68 -5.72 -31.56
CA MET A 442 -3.64 -6.71 -30.47
C MET A 442 -4.60 -7.86 -30.78
N ASN A 443 -4.16 -9.10 -30.53
CA ASN A 443 -4.98 -10.29 -30.74
C ASN A 443 -5.17 -11.10 -29.45
N TYR A 444 -6.27 -10.84 -28.74
CA TYR A 444 -6.60 -11.54 -27.49
C TYR A 444 -6.75 -13.06 -27.69
N SER A 445 -7.22 -13.52 -28.85
CA SER A 445 -7.33 -14.97 -29.12
C SER A 445 -5.97 -15.66 -29.17
N SER A 446 -4.94 -14.97 -29.67
CA SER A 446 -3.57 -15.47 -29.71
C SER A 446 -2.99 -15.53 -28.28
N TYR A 447 -3.26 -14.51 -27.46
CA TYR A 447 -2.90 -14.51 -26.04
C TYR A 447 -3.59 -15.65 -25.26
N PHE A 448 -4.90 -15.83 -25.42
CA PHE A 448 -5.67 -16.89 -24.77
C PHE A 448 -5.12 -18.28 -25.13
N ASN A 449 -4.85 -18.52 -26.41
CA ASN A 449 -4.28 -19.78 -26.89
C ASN A 449 -2.87 -20.02 -26.34
N ARG A 450 -2.09 -18.96 -26.12
CA ARG A 450 -0.76 -19.06 -25.54
C ARG A 450 -0.78 -19.36 -24.05
N CYS A 451 -1.65 -18.69 -23.29
CA CYS A 451 -1.87 -18.97 -21.86
C CYS A 451 -2.42 -20.39 -21.64
N SER A 452 -3.27 -20.90 -22.54
CA SER A 452 -3.87 -22.25 -22.53
C SER A 452 -4.31 -22.67 -21.11
N PRO A 453 -5.41 -22.07 -20.59
CA PRO A 453 -5.84 -22.24 -19.21
C PRO A 453 -6.28 -23.68 -18.91
N MET A 454 -5.86 -24.22 -17.76
CA MET A 454 -6.07 -25.64 -17.43
C MET A 454 -7.42 -25.94 -16.76
N ILE A 455 -7.73 -25.25 -15.67
CA ILE A 455 -8.94 -25.45 -14.82
C ILE A 455 -9.34 -24.06 -14.31
N CYS A 456 -10.64 -23.80 -14.11
CA CYS A 456 -11.06 -22.58 -13.43
C CYS A 456 -11.75 -22.87 -12.09
N SER A 457 -11.59 -21.94 -11.16
CA SER A 457 -12.26 -21.98 -9.86
C SER A 457 -12.78 -20.61 -9.47
N TYR A 458 -13.96 -20.59 -8.86
CA TYR A 458 -14.51 -19.39 -8.23
C TYR A 458 -15.12 -19.73 -6.87
N THR A 459 -15.00 -18.78 -5.93
CA THR A 459 -15.57 -18.88 -4.59
C THR A 459 -16.84 -18.07 -4.50
N TYR A 460 -17.89 -18.60 -3.88
CA TYR A 460 -19.09 -17.83 -3.60
C TYR A 460 -19.60 -18.09 -2.17
N ILE A 461 -20.28 -17.10 -1.60
CA ILE A 461 -20.88 -17.20 -0.26
C ILE A 461 -22.23 -17.92 -0.39
N GLN A 462 -22.34 -19.13 0.18
CA GLN A 462 -23.61 -19.87 0.18
C GLN A 462 -24.52 -19.37 1.32
N GLN A 463 -25.78 -19.10 1.01
CA GLN A 463 -26.77 -18.73 2.03
C GLN A 463 -27.18 -19.94 2.89
N LEU A 464 -26.95 -19.83 4.21
CA LEU A 464 -27.48 -20.64 5.33
C LEU A 464 -28.08 -22.02 4.97
N ASN A 465 -27.30 -23.08 5.18
CA ASN A 465 -27.82 -24.44 5.14
C ASN A 465 -28.60 -24.77 6.44
N THR A 466 -29.92 -24.65 6.37
CA THR A 466 -30.85 -24.84 7.51
C THR A 466 -30.71 -26.21 8.19
N PHE A 467 -30.33 -27.24 7.42
CA PHE A 467 -30.15 -28.59 7.95
C PHE A 467 -28.88 -28.70 8.79
N TYR A 468 -27.78 -28.10 8.34
CA TYR A 468 -26.52 -28.06 9.08
C TYR A 468 -26.66 -27.29 10.40
N THR A 469 -27.31 -26.11 10.36
CA THR A 469 -27.56 -25.30 11.56
C THR A 469 -28.40 -26.06 12.59
N LEU A 470 -29.41 -26.81 12.15
CA LEU A 470 -30.27 -27.58 13.04
C LEU A 470 -29.53 -28.72 13.75
N ILE A 471 -28.70 -29.48 13.02
CA ILE A 471 -27.90 -30.57 13.58
C ILE A 471 -26.87 -30.05 14.58
N TYR A 472 -26.20 -28.95 14.23
CA TYR A 472 -25.19 -28.34 15.09
C TYR A 472 -25.77 -27.84 16.42
N LEU A 473 -26.94 -27.19 16.39
CA LEU A 473 -27.64 -26.72 17.59
C LEU A 473 -28.13 -27.88 18.48
N LEU A 474 -28.59 -28.98 17.89
CA LEU A 474 -28.97 -30.18 18.64
C LEU A 474 -27.78 -30.84 19.35
N GLY A 475 -26.62 -30.89 18.69
CA GLY A 475 -25.37 -31.40 19.28
C GLY A 475 -24.86 -30.54 20.44
N LEU A 476 -24.87 -29.21 20.27
CA LEU A 476 -24.48 -28.27 21.32
C LEU A 476 -25.41 -28.33 22.55
N TYR A 477 -26.72 -28.41 22.33
CA TYR A 477 -27.68 -28.59 23.43
C TYR A 477 -27.40 -29.89 24.21
N GLY A 478 -27.06 -30.97 23.50
CA GLY A 478 -26.60 -32.23 24.07
C GLY A 478 -25.44 -32.06 25.06
N GLY A 479 -24.32 -31.51 24.58
CA GLY A 479 -23.13 -31.30 25.41
C GLY A 479 -23.37 -30.35 26.59
N LEU A 480 -24.10 -29.27 26.37
CA LEU A 480 -24.38 -28.25 27.40
C LEU A 480 -25.20 -28.82 28.56
N THR A 481 -26.18 -29.68 28.29
CA THR A 481 -26.98 -30.31 29.35
C THR A 481 -26.18 -31.28 30.23
N ILE A 482 -25.15 -31.93 29.69
CA ILE A 482 -24.28 -32.86 30.42
C ILE A 482 -23.36 -32.07 31.36
N ILE A 483 -22.68 -31.05 30.83
CA ILE A 483 -21.71 -30.25 31.58
C ILE A 483 -22.38 -29.47 32.71
N LEU A 484 -23.50 -28.78 32.44
CA LEU A 484 -24.20 -27.99 33.46
C LEU A 484 -24.77 -28.87 34.58
N LYS A 485 -25.21 -30.11 34.29
CA LYS A 485 -25.64 -31.06 35.33
C LYS A 485 -24.51 -31.42 36.29
N TRP A 486 -23.26 -31.38 35.84
CA TRP A 486 -22.10 -31.68 36.68
C TRP A 486 -21.65 -30.46 37.51
N ILE A 487 -21.70 -29.27 36.92
CA ILE A 487 -21.17 -28.03 37.52
C ILE A 487 -22.17 -27.40 38.51
N SER A 488 -23.46 -27.29 38.14
CA SER A 488 -24.47 -26.57 38.94
C SER A 488 -24.57 -27.02 40.41
N PRO A 489 -24.59 -28.32 40.77
CA PRO A 489 -24.66 -28.73 42.18
C PRO A 489 -23.35 -28.45 42.95
N LYS A 490 -22.19 -28.48 42.31
CA LYS A 490 -20.89 -28.21 42.96
C LYS A 490 -20.75 -26.74 43.35
N ILE A 491 -21.23 -25.83 42.51
CA ILE A 491 -21.23 -24.38 42.79
C ILE A 491 -21.99 -24.08 44.09
N PHE A 492 -23.22 -24.57 44.24
CA PHE A 492 -24.02 -24.32 45.44
C PHE A 492 -23.49 -25.01 46.69
N TYR A 493 -22.91 -26.20 46.56
CA TYR A 493 -22.19 -26.85 47.67
C TYR A 493 -21.04 -25.98 48.17
N PHE A 494 -20.27 -25.38 47.26
CA PHE A 494 -19.15 -24.51 47.59
C PHE A 494 -19.59 -23.18 48.23
N ILE A 495 -20.63 -22.54 47.69
CA ILE A 495 -21.22 -21.31 48.25
C ILE A 495 -21.72 -21.54 49.68
N ASN A 496 -22.41 -22.66 49.94
CA ASN A 496 -22.89 -23.00 51.28
C ASN A 496 -21.73 -23.28 52.25
N LYS A 497 -20.64 -23.91 51.78
CA LYS A 497 -19.43 -24.13 52.58
C LYS A 497 -18.76 -22.82 52.98
N ILE A 498 -18.75 -21.81 52.11
CA ILE A 498 -18.25 -20.46 52.41
C ILE A 498 -19.14 -19.75 53.42
N TYR A 499 -20.47 -19.82 53.24
CA TYR A 499 -21.44 -19.20 54.15
C TYR A 499 -21.36 -19.77 55.57
N GLN A 500 -21.27 -21.10 55.70
CA GLN A 500 -21.11 -21.78 57.00
C GLN A 500 -19.77 -21.43 57.68
N ARG A 501 -18.70 -21.21 56.91
CA ARG A 501 -17.42 -20.73 57.45
C ARG A 501 -17.54 -19.31 58.02
N ARG A 502 -18.21 -18.39 57.32
CA ARG A 502 -18.42 -17.01 57.79
C ARG A 502 -19.28 -16.93 59.06
N LYS A 503 -20.25 -17.83 59.23
CA LYS A 503 -21.12 -17.90 60.41
C LYS A 503 -20.41 -18.46 61.67
N LYS A 504 -19.32 -19.22 61.50
CA LYS A 504 -18.50 -19.74 62.62
C LYS A 504 -17.48 -18.74 63.16
N THR A 505 -17.16 -17.69 62.41
CA THR A 505 -16.17 -16.65 62.78
C THR A 505 -16.76 -15.47 63.54
N ILE A 506 -18.06 -15.45 63.83
CA ILE A 506 -18.70 -14.39 64.63
C ILE A 506 -19.31 -15.04 65.87
N SER A 507 -18.56 -15.03 66.97
CA SER A 507 -19.02 -15.40 68.32
C SER A 507 -19.15 -14.12 69.15
N PRO A 508 -20.21 -13.94 69.96
CA PRO A 508 -20.41 -12.72 70.75
C PRO A 508 -19.45 -12.68 71.96
N ILE A 509 -18.88 -11.51 72.24
CA ILE A 509 -18.04 -11.23 73.42
C ILE A 509 -18.96 -10.98 74.61
N GLU A 510 -18.84 -11.76 75.69
CA GLU A 510 -19.43 -11.46 77.00
C GLU A 510 -18.43 -10.67 77.88
N PRO A 511 -18.90 -9.74 78.74
CA PRO A 511 -18.04 -8.86 79.53
C PRO A 511 -17.67 -9.44 80.91
N ILE A 512 -16.48 -9.06 81.36
CA ILE A 512 -15.88 -9.35 82.68
C ILE A 512 -16.48 -8.41 83.74
N SER A 513 -16.81 -8.96 84.91
CA SER A 513 -17.24 -8.22 86.11
C SER A 513 -16.05 -7.89 87.02
N THR A 514 -16.01 -6.67 87.60
CA THR A 514 -15.71 -6.39 89.03
C THR A 514 -15.84 -4.89 89.37
N ILE A 515 -16.75 -4.62 90.33
CA ILE A 515 -16.62 -3.79 91.56
C ILE A 515 -16.31 -2.27 91.45
N GLU A 516 -17.30 -1.42 91.82
CA GLU A 516 -17.39 -0.56 93.03
C GLU A 516 -18.13 0.79 92.79
N GLY A 517 -19.05 1.15 93.70
CA GLY A 517 -19.27 2.56 94.08
C GLY A 517 -20.55 3.32 93.65
N ALA A 518 -21.52 3.37 94.57
CA ALA A 518 -22.26 4.57 95.04
C ALA A 518 -23.47 5.19 94.26
N ALA A 519 -24.51 5.47 95.07
CA ALA A 519 -25.59 6.49 94.98
C ALA A 519 -26.70 6.29 93.92
N ILE A 520 -27.94 5.92 94.29
CA ILE A 520 -29.05 6.68 94.92
C ILE A 520 -29.95 7.43 93.91
N GLU A 521 -31.26 7.13 94.03
CA GLU A 521 -32.48 7.93 93.74
C GLU A 521 -33.28 7.85 92.41
N ILE A 522 -34.40 7.11 92.50
CA ILE A 522 -35.82 7.54 92.50
C ILE A 522 -36.46 8.20 91.24
N MET A 523 -37.65 7.65 90.93
CA MET A 523 -38.87 8.19 90.28
C MET A 523 -38.99 8.30 88.75
N ASP A 524 -39.86 7.41 88.24
CA ASP A 524 -41.16 7.67 87.62
C ASP A 524 -41.38 8.83 86.62
N ALA A 525 -42.03 8.39 85.54
CA ALA A 525 -43.12 9.03 84.80
C ALA A 525 -42.81 9.99 83.63
N ASN A 526 -43.39 9.57 82.50
CA ASN A 526 -44.14 10.35 81.51
C ASN A 526 -43.43 10.89 80.25
N ASN A 527 -43.73 10.17 79.16
CA ASN A 527 -44.52 10.64 78.00
C ASN A 527 -43.91 11.74 77.11
N ILE A 528 -43.63 11.39 75.84
CA ILE A 528 -44.42 11.80 74.64
C ILE A 528 -43.70 11.38 73.34
N ASN A 529 -44.45 10.62 72.53
CA ASN A 529 -44.44 10.43 71.06
C ASN A 529 -43.21 10.86 70.23
N ASN A 530 -42.63 9.89 69.50
CA ASN A 530 -42.78 9.79 68.05
C ASN A 530 -42.09 8.55 67.43
N THR A 531 -42.66 8.11 66.31
CA THR A 531 -42.03 7.42 65.15
C THR A 531 -41.66 5.92 65.20
N THR A 532 -42.39 5.17 64.36
CA THR A 532 -41.94 4.15 63.37
C THR A 532 -41.54 2.74 63.81
N ALA A 533 -42.08 1.77 63.05
CA ALA A 533 -41.97 0.30 63.06
C ALA A 533 -40.54 -0.27 62.92
N PRO A 534 -40.28 -1.59 62.69
CA PRO A 534 -41.01 -2.85 62.99
C PRO A 534 -40.09 -3.93 63.65
N SER A 535 -40.68 -5.01 64.19
CA SER A 535 -39.98 -6.29 64.40
C SER A 535 -40.26 -7.26 63.22
N GLN A 536 -39.28 -7.39 62.32
CA GLN A 536 -39.24 -8.46 61.31
C GLN A 536 -37.87 -9.13 61.33
N SER A 537 -37.86 -10.44 61.59
CA SER A 537 -36.76 -11.33 61.29
C SER A 537 -36.57 -11.39 59.76
N LYS A 538 -35.57 -10.69 59.23
CA LYS A 538 -35.19 -10.77 57.81
C LYS A 538 -34.58 -12.14 57.52
N ASN A 539 -35.38 -13.03 56.96
CA ASN A 539 -34.93 -14.12 56.12
C ASN A 539 -34.15 -13.54 54.93
N LEU A 540 -32.85 -13.84 54.82
CA LEU A 540 -32.11 -13.57 53.60
C LEU A 540 -32.62 -14.52 52.51
N PHE A 541 -33.07 -13.95 51.38
CA PHE A 541 -33.59 -14.59 50.17
C PHE A 541 -35.08 -14.95 50.14
N SER A 542 -35.95 -13.96 50.36
CA SER A 542 -37.32 -13.97 49.83
C SER A 542 -37.39 -13.25 48.48
N ILE A 543 -36.94 -13.90 47.40
CA ILE A 543 -37.38 -13.51 46.05
C ILE A 543 -38.71 -14.22 45.81
N SER A 544 -39.79 -13.45 45.65
CA SER A 544 -41.12 -14.02 45.50
C SER A 544 -41.22 -14.90 44.24
N PRO A 545 -42.01 -15.98 44.26
CA PRO A 545 -42.23 -16.86 43.10
C PRO A 545 -42.73 -16.17 41.83
N SER A 546 -43.21 -14.92 41.94
CA SER A 546 -43.75 -14.12 40.85
C SER A 546 -42.70 -13.58 39.88
N TYR A 547 -41.50 -13.21 40.34
CA TYR A 547 -40.47 -12.62 39.47
C TYR A 547 -39.89 -13.63 38.47
N TRP A 548 -39.76 -14.90 38.87
CA TRP A 548 -39.23 -15.97 38.02
C TRP A 548 -40.18 -16.42 36.90
N ILE A 549 -41.49 -16.30 37.12
CA ILE A 549 -42.50 -16.57 36.08
C ILE A 549 -42.45 -15.47 35.02
N ILE A 550 -42.23 -14.23 35.44
CA ILE A 550 -42.07 -13.08 34.54
C ILE A 550 -40.83 -13.27 33.68
N ASP A 551 -39.66 -13.60 34.25
CA ASP A 551 -38.42 -13.80 33.50
C ASP A 551 -38.51 -14.93 32.46
N LEU A 552 -39.15 -16.06 32.79
CA LEU A 552 -39.32 -17.17 31.84
C LEU A 552 -40.32 -16.84 30.72
N THR A 553 -41.37 -16.07 31.02
CA THR A 553 -42.31 -15.59 29.99
C THR A 553 -41.71 -14.51 29.11
N VAL A 554 -40.91 -13.60 29.68
CA VAL A 554 -40.13 -12.60 28.94
C VAL A 554 -39.12 -13.30 28.04
N PHE A 555 -38.45 -14.36 28.50
CA PHE A 555 -37.53 -15.16 27.68
C PHE A 555 -38.20 -15.81 26.45
N ILE A 556 -39.40 -16.40 26.62
CA ILE A 556 -40.14 -16.98 25.49
C ILE A 556 -40.62 -15.90 24.51
N LEU A 557 -41.02 -14.72 25.02
CA LEU A 557 -41.48 -13.61 24.18
C LEU A 557 -40.33 -12.91 23.45
N VAL A 558 -39.17 -12.75 24.08
CA VAL A 558 -37.96 -12.17 23.47
C VAL A 558 -37.40 -13.10 22.40
N THR A 559 -37.35 -14.41 22.64
CA THR A 559 -36.90 -15.38 21.63
C THR A 559 -37.83 -15.44 20.42
N ILE A 560 -39.16 -15.44 20.63
CA ILE A 560 -40.14 -15.34 19.55
C ILE A 560 -40.05 -13.98 18.84
N GLY A 561 -39.85 -12.89 19.58
CA GLY A 561 -39.71 -11.54 19.04
C GLY A 561 -38.46 -11.36 18.17
N ILE A 562 -37.32 -11.92 18.57
CA ILE A 562 -36.08 -11.93 17.78
C ILE A 562 -36.26 -12.77 16.50
N LEU A 563 -36.93 -13.93 16.59
CA LEU A 563 -37.25 -14.77 15.43
C LEU A 563 -38.15 -14.05 14.43
N ILE A 564 -39.19 -13.35 14.90
CA ILE A 564 -40.11 -12.60 14.03
C ILE A 564 -39.44 -11.35 13.45
N SER A 565 -38.68 -10.61 14.26
CA SER A 565 -37.91 -9.43 13.81
C SER A 565 -36.87 -9.81 12.77
N PHE A 566 -36.22 -10.97 12.88
CA PHE A 566 -35.26 -11.45 11.89
C PHE A 566 -35.92 -11.92 10.58
N ILE A 567 -37.10 -12.54 10.65
CA ILE A 567 -37.92 -12.85 9.45
C ILE A 567 -38.30 -11.54 8.73
N TYR A 568 -38.67 -10.50 9.48
CA TYR A 568 -39.03 -9.19 8.96
C TYR A 568 -37.82 -8.46 8.31
N VAL A 569 -36.68 -8.35 9.01
CA VAL A 569 -35.45 -7.69 8.50
C VAL A 569 -34.89 -8.41 7.27
N ARG A 570 -35.05 -9.73 7.17
CA ARG A 570 -34.61 -10.51 5.99
C ARG A 570 -35.56 -10.34 4.81
N GLN A 571 -36.85 -10.11 5.05
CA GLN A 571 -37.82 -9.79 4.00
C GLN A 571 -37.59 -8.38 3.45
N GLU A 572 -37.19 -7.42 4.29
CA GLU A 572 -36.72 -6.10 3.83
C GLU A 572 -35.39 -6.15 3.08
N ARG A 573 -34.39 -6.93 3.52
CA ARG A 573 -33.13 -7.10 2.76
C ARG A 573 -33.32 -7.73 1.37
N LYS A 574 -34.40 -8.51 1.17
CA LYS A 574 -34.78 -9.04 -0.15
C LYS A 574 -35.40 -7.99 -1.06
N ASN A 575 -36.00 -6.94 -0.49
CA ASN A 575 -36.61 -5.84 -1.24
C ASN A 575 -35.62 -4.69 -1.48
N HIS A 576 -34.65 -4.47 -0.57
CA HIS A 576 -33.58 -3.48 -0.73
C HIS A 576 -32.35 -3.96 -1.51
N SER A 577 -32.25 -5.25 -1.86
CA SER A 577 -31.21 -5.73 -2.81
C SER A 577 -31.61 -5.59 -4.29
N THR A 578 -32.76 -4.97 -4.58
CA THR A 578 -33.24 -4.69 -5.94
C THR A 578 -33.53 -3.21 -6.23
N SER A 579 -33.09 -2.29 -5.37
CA SER A 579 -33.27 -0.85 -5.65
C SER A 579 -32.08 -0.02 -5.17
N THR A 580 -31.45 0.63 -6.15
CA THR A 580 -30.63 1.86 -6.08
C THR A 580 -29.33 1.73 -5.28
N GLU A 581 -28.16 2.10 -5.81
CA GLU A 581 -27.89 3.36 -6.50
C GLU A 581 -26.88 3.17 -7.66
N SER A 582 -27.18 3.78 -8.80
CA SER A 582 -26.19 4.07 -9.84
C SER A 582 -25.09 4.94 -9.22
N PRO A 583 -23.79 4.59 -9.37
CA PRO A 583 -22.76 5.57 -9.15
C PRO A 583 -22.94 6.63 -10.23
N THR A 584 -23.24 7.86 -9.82
CA THR A 584 -22.99 9.04 -10.63
C THR A 584 -21.55 8.95 -11.13
N ILE A 585 -21.43 8.82 -12.44
CA ILE A 585 -20.18 8.98 -13.18
C ILE A 585 -19.72 10.43 -12.93
N SER A 586 -18.89 10.62 -11.91
CA SER A 586 -17.89 11.68 -11.95
C SER A 586 -16.76 11.15 -12.83
N THR A 587 -16.72 11.65 -14.05
CA THR A 587 -15.58 11.53 -14.96
C THR A 587 -14.32 12.03 -14.25
N SER A 588 -13.59 11.13 -13.63
CA SER A 588 -12.17 11.30 -13.37
C SER A 588 -11.44 10.55 -14.47
N THR A 589 -11.06 11.32 -15.48
CA THR A 589 -10.09 10.96 -16.52
C THR A 589 -8.81 10.47 -15.85
N THR A 590 -8.69 9.16 -15.69
CA THR A 590 -7.42 8.51 -15.38
C THR A 590 -6.58 8.51 -16.65
N THR A 591 -5.90 9.64 -16.83
CA THR A 591 -4.74 9.74 -17.72
C THR A 591 -3.67 8.82 -17.15
N THR A 592 -3.39 7.70 -17.81
CA THR A 592 -2.15 6.96 -17.62
C THR A 592 -1.01 7.82 -18.17
N SER A 593 -0.53 8.67 -17.29
CA SER A 593 0.75 9.34 -17.44
C SER A 593 1.86 8.33 -17.61
N GLU A 594 2.97 8.80 -18.20
CA GLU A 594 4.36 8.41 -17.92
C GLU A 594 4.56 7.99 -16.43
N PRO A 595 5.76 7.57 -15.97
CA PRO A 595 6.16 8.02 -14.64
C PRO A 595 6.13 9.56 -14.68
N LYS A 596 4.93 10.13 -14.53
CA LYS A 596 4.73 11.48 -14.02
C LYS A 596 5.63 11.44 -12.81
N LEU A 597 6.68 12.24 -12.85
CA LEU A 597 7.37 12.65 -11.67
C LEU A 597 6.25 12.98 -10.68
N ASN A 598 6.01 12.11 -9.68
CA ASN A 598 5.02 12.37 -8.63
C ASN A 598 5.40 13.75 -8.10
N LYS A 599 4.68 14.78 -8.55
CA LYS A 599 5.09 16.15 -8.25
C LYS A 599 4.55 16.38 -6.87
N TRP A 600 5.45 16.59 -5.92
CA TRP A 600 5.03 16.91 -4.57
C TRP A 600 4.58 18.36 -4.55
N LYS A 601 3.46 18.65 -3.88
CA LYS A 601 3.19 20.03 -3.48
C LYS A 601 4.39 20.50 -2.69
N GLN A 602 5.03 21.57 -3.16
CA GLN A 602 6.26 22.07 -2.54
C GLN A 602 5.98 22.74 -1.20
N ASP A 603 4.78 23.30 -1.04
CA ASP A 603 4.32 23.85 0.23
C ASP A 603 3.76 22.73 1.12
N GLY A 604 4.39 22.55 2.28
CA GLY A 604 3.95 21.64 3.33
C GLY A 604 2.84 22.24 4.19
N ILE A 605 2.00 21.35 4.71
CA ILE A 605 0.96 21.69 5.68
C ILE A 605 1.45 21.25 7.05
N THR A 606 1.54 22.17 8.00
CA THR A 606 1.84 21.80 9.39
C THR A 606 0.64 21.07 9.99
N VAL A 607 0.83 19.80 10.35
CA VAL A 607 -0.22 18.91 10.85
C VAL A 607 -0.14 18.69 12.36
N ALA A 608 1.01 18.95 12.96
CA ALA A 608 1.24 18.91 14.41
C ALA A 608 2.38 19.87 14.78
N GLY A 609 2.29 20.48 15.95
CA GLY A 609 3.26 21.48 16.42
C GLY A 609 3.19 22.80 15.64
N GLY A 610 4.33 23.48 15.50
CA GLY A 610 4.46 24.75 14.76
C GLY A 610 4.07 26.00 15.56
N ASN A 611 3.64 25.83 16.82
CA ASN A 611 3.32 26.93 17.74
C ASN A 611 4.51 27.31 18.66
N GLY A 612 5.73 27.08 18.18
CA GLY A 612 6.97 27.25 18.94
C GLY A 612 7.34 26.04 19.81
N GLU A 613 8.53 26.11 20.38
CA GLU A 613 9.03 25.16 21.36
C GLU A 613 8.33 25.35 22.71
N GLY A 614 7.89 24.26 23.33
CA GLY A 614 7.34 24.28 24.68
C GLY A 614 6.65 22.99 25.09
N GLN A 615 6.03 22.99 26.27
CA GLN A 615 5.44 21.82 26.92
C GLN A 615 3.91 21.71 26.74
N GLU A 616 3.27 22.70 26.14
CA GLU A 616 1.83 22.67 25.88
C GLU A 616 1.47 21.52 24.92
N LEU A 617 0.20 21.07 24.93
CA LEU A 617 -0.24 19.93 24.11
C LEU A 617 -0.39 20.26 22.62
N ASN A 618 -0.43 21.54 22.26
CA ASN A 618 -0.36 22.04 20.88
C ASN A 618 1.08 22.37 20.42
N GLN A 619 2.09 22.06 21.25
CA GLN A 619 3.51 22.25 20.99
C GLN A 619 4.23 20.90 20.98
N VAL A 620 5.33 20.81 20.21
CA VAL A 620 6.24 19.67 20.20
C VAL A 620 7.67 20.23 20.22
N SER A 621 8.60 19.59 20.91
CA SER A 621 9.98 20.04 21.03
C SER A 621 10.94 19.04 20.39
N TYR A 622 11.70 19.51 19.40
CA TYR A 622 12.69 18.74 18.65
C TYR A 622 12.21 17.34 18.25
N PRO A 623 11.10 17.20 17.49
CA PRO A 623 10.55 15.88 17.19
C PRO A 623 11.42 15.11 16.19
N PRO A 624 12.14 14.05 16.59
CA PRO A 624 13.08 13.37 15.70
C PRO A 624 12.40 12.43 14.72
N GLN A 625 11.28 11.81 15.10
CA GLN A 625 10.63 10.78 14.30
C GLN A 625 9.15 10.73 14.63
N THR A 626 8.39 10.28 13.64
CA THR A 626 6.95 10.03 13.79
C THR A 626 6.58 8.66 13.23
N PHE A 627 5.53 8.09 13.79
CA PHE A 627 4.83 6.94 13.24
C PHE A 627 3.38 7.33 12.94
N ILE A 628 2.83 6.85 11.83
CA ILE A 628 1.47 7.16 11.40
C ILE A 628 0.69 5.86 11.33
N ASP A 629 -0.45 5.80 12.01
CA ASP A 629 -1.34 4.64 11.94
C ASP A 629 -2.31 4.72 10.75
N LYS A 630 -3.04 3.62 10.51
CA LYS A 630 -4.06 3.54 9.45
C LYS A 630 -5.23 4.51 9.62
N LYS A 631 -5.39 5.14 10.79
CA LYS A 631 -6.40 6.16 11.08
C LYS A 631 -5.84 7.57 10.91
N LYS A 632 -4.60 7.70 10.42
CA LYS A 632 -3.85 8.96 10.27
C LYS A 632 -3.59 9.68 11.60
N ASN A 633 -3.58 8.95 12.72
CA ASN A 633 -3.05 9.46 13.98
C ASN A 633 -1.52 9.46 13.91
N ILE A 634 -0.91 10.52 14.42
CA ILE A 634 0.53 10.73 14.38
C ILE A 634 1.07 10.51 15.79
N PHE A 635 1.92 9.51 15.95
CA PHE A 635 2.68 9.25 17.16
C PHE A 635 3.99 10.01 17.04
N ILE A 636 4.17 11.03 17.88
CA ILE A 636 5.27 11.97 17.80
C ILE A 636 6.15 11.79 19.02
N VAL A 637 7.44 11.57 18.78
CA VAL A 637 8.45 11.66 19.82
C VAL A 637 8.68 13.14 20.12
N ASP A 638 8.36 13.58 21.34
CA ASP A 638 8.58 14.94 21.81
C ASP A 638 9.79 14.91 22.73
N ARG A 639 10.97 14.98 22.10
CA ARG A 639 12.26 14.56 22.67
C ARG A 639 12.64 15.32 23.92
N ASP A 640 12.66 16.64 23.84
CA ASP A 640 13.13 17.50 24.93
C ASP A 640 12.10 17.59 26.07
N ASN A 641 10.83 17.27 25.78
CA ASN A 641 9.81 17.10 26.79
C ASN A 641 9.72 15.66 27.33
N HIS A 642 10.58 14.76 26.83
CA HIS A 642 10.71 13.38 27.29
C HIS A 642 9.37 12.62 27.33
N ARG A 643 8.61 12.72 26.23
CA ARG A 643 7.28 12.14 26.13
C ARG A 643 6.95 11.72 24.70
N ILE A 644 5.94 10.87 24.56
CA ILE A 644 5.33 10.52 23.28
C ILE A 644 3.92 11.11 23.25
N ILE A 645 3.60 11.80 22.17
CA ILE A 645 2.30 12.42 21.92
C ILE A 645 1.57 11.68 20.80
N GLU A 646 0.31 11.30 21.04
CA GLU A 646 -0.62 10.91 19.98
C GLU A 646 -1.39 12.14 19.51
N TRP A 647 -1.19 12.53 18.25
CA TRP A 647 -1.92 13.60 17.59
C TRP A 647 -2.98 13.00 16.66
N LYS A 648 -4.25 13.10 17.04
CA LYS A 648 -5.35 12.53 16.25
C LYS A 648 -5.53 13.28 14.95
N TYR A 649 -6.05 12.61 13.93
CA TYR A 649 -6.31 13.22 12.63
C TYR A 649 -7.17 14.50 12.77
N ASN A 650 -6.67 15.62 12.25
CA ASN A 650 -7.26 16.97 12.34
C ASN A 650 -7.43 17.55 13.76
N ALA A 651 -6.80 16.96 14.79
CA ALA A 651 -6.76 17.56 16.12
C ALA A 651 -5.86 18.82 16.12
N LYS A 652 -6.13 19.73 17.05
CA LYS A 652 -5.31 20.95 17.26
C LYS A 652 -4.26 20.80 18.36
N GLU A 653 -4.40 19.77 19.17
CA GLU A 653 -3.54 19.43 20.29
C GLU A 653 -3.42 17.91 20.36
N GLY A 654 -2.27 17.44 20.84
CA GLY A 654 -2.00 16.04 21.04
C GLY A 654 -2.33 15.57 22.47
N GLN A 655 -2.29 14.25 22.65
CA GLN A 655 -2.49 13.60 23.94
C GLN A 655 -1.20 12.86 24.33
N ILE A 656 -0.74 13.04 25.57
CA ILE A 656 0.41 12.28 26.08
C ILE A 656 -0.01 10.82 26.26
N ILE A 657 0.74 9.91 25.63
CA ILE A 657 0.50 8.46 25.72
C ILE A 657 1.62 7.70 26.43
N ALA A 658 2.82 8.28 26.50
CA ALA A 658 3.95 7.74 27.25
C ALA A 658 4.87 8.89 27.72
N GLY A 659 5.52 8.68 28.87
CA GLY A 659 6.31 9.71 29.54
C GLY A 659 5.46 10.89 30.02
N GLY A 660 6.04 12.08 30.07
CA GLY A 660 5.36 13.31 30.51
C GLY A 660 5.29 13.53 32.02
N ASN A 661 5.87 12.62 32.82
CA ASN A 661 5.99 12.71 34.28
C ASN A 661 7.39 13.18 34.72
N GLY A 662 8.04 14.01 33.90
CA GLY A 662 9.44 14.43 34.07
C GLY A 662 10.44 13.48 33.40
N TYR A 663 11.69 13.92 33.29
CA TYR A 663 12.80 13.12 32.79
C TYR A 663 13.32 12.17 33.88
N GLY A 664 13.75 10.98 33.49
CA GLY A 664 14.37 10.03 34.40
C GLY A 664 14.42 8.61 33.82
N ASP A 665 14.90 7.67 34.63
CA ASP A 665 15.15 6.28 34.26
C ASP A 665 14.10 5.30 34.83
N GLN A 666 13.09 5.81 35.56
CA GLN A 666 11.97 5.00 36.05
C GLN A 666 11.19 4.37 34.89
N ILE A 667 10.44 3.31 35.18
CA ILE A 667 9.75 2.52 34.14
C ILE A 667 8.67 3.32 33.39
N ASP A 668 8.12 4.36 34.02
CA ASP A 668 7.12 5.29 33.51
C ASP A 668 7.70 6.67 33.16
N GLN A 669 9.03 6.80 33.13
CA GLN A 669 9.75 7.99 32.68
C GLN A 669 10.52 7.69 31.40
N LEU A 670 10.79 8.73 30.61
CA LEU A 670 11.65 8.67 29.43
C LEU A 670 12.78 9.69 29.60
N TYR A 671 13.87 9.48 28.88
CA TYR A 671 14.98 10.42 28.79
C TYR A 671 15.58 10.37 27.38
N ASP A 672 15.50 11.50 26.68
CA ASP A 672 15.91 11.65 25.26
C ASP A 672 15.37 10.54 24.34
N PRO A 673 14.04 10.36 24.23
CA PRO A 673 13.48 9.38 23.30
C PRO A 673 13.77 9.80 21.85
N THR A 674 14.03 8.82 20.99
CA THR A 674 14.54 9.04 19.63
C THR A 674 13.64 8.50 18.53
N ASP A 675 12.91 7.42 18.80
CA ASP A 675 12.02 6.76 17.85
C ASP A 675 10.85 6.08 18.56
N VAL A 676 9.74 5.93 17.85
CA VAL A 676 8.54 5.23 18.30
C VAL A 676 7.93 4.44 17.14
N ILE A 677 7.58 3.19 17.40
CA ILE A 677 6.78 2.36 16.49
C ILE A 677 5.59 1.75 17.23
N VAL A 678 4.54 1.39 16.50
CA VAL A 678 3.36 0.73 17.05
C VAL A 678 3.38 -0.74 16.67
N ASP A 679 3.24 -1.63 17.66
CA ASP A 679 3.03 -3.05 17.40
C ASP A 679 1.61 -3.28 16.87
N GLN A 680 1.51 -3.91 15.70
CA GLN A 680 0.23 -4.18 15.06
C GLN A 680 -0.56 -5.31 15.72
N GLN A 681 0.06 -6.17 16.53
CA GLN A 681 -0.61 -7.32 17.15
C GLN A 681 -1.41 -6.95 18.38
N ASP A 682 -0.81 -6.17 19.29
CA ASP A 682 -1.40 -5.81 20.58
C ASP A 682 -1.64 -4.29 20.75
N HIS A 683 -1.31 -3.49 19.73
CA HIS A 683 -1.39 -2.03 19.74
C HIS A 683 -0.55 -1.35 20.82
N SER A 684 0.48 -2.03 21.35
CA SER A 684 1.49 -1.41 22.20
C SER A 684 2.39 -0.48 21.40
N ILE A 685 2.99 0.49 22.10
CA ILE A 685 4.02 1.35 21.50
C ILE A 685 5.40 0.91 21.99
N ILE A 686 6.37 0.87 21.09
CA ILE A 686 7.76 0.52 21.37
C ILE A 686 8.59 1.79 21.15
N ILE A 687 9.36 2.17 22.15
CA ILE A 687 10.06 3.46 22.20
C ILE A 687 11.56 3.21 22.36
N ALA A 688 12.37 3.89 21.55
CA ALA A 688 13.81 3.96 21.72
C ALA A 688 14.13 5.10 22.69
N ASP A 689 14.33 4.74 23.95
CA ASP A 689 14.61 5.63 25.07
C ASP A 689 16.14 5.79 25.20
N CYS A 690 16.73 6.51 24.24
CA CYS A 690 18.17 6.52 23.97
C CYS A 690 18.98 7.02 25.18
N GLY A 691 18.50 8.06 25.85
CA GLY A 691 19.18 8.60 27.04
C GLY A 691 19.24 7.63 28.21
N ASN A 692 18.29 6.68 28.27
CA ASN A 692 18.27 5.60 29.26
C ASN A 692 18.87 4.28 28.73
N GLU A 693 19.47 4.30 27.54
CA GLU A 693 20.11 3.15 26.89
C GLU A 693 19.22 1.90 26.81
N ARG A 694 17.93 2.10 26.52
CA ARG A 694 16.93 1.02 26.54
C ARG A 694 15.87 1.16 25.46
N VAL A 695 15.30 0.02 25.08
CA VAL A 695 14.05 -0.04 24.31
C VAL A 695 12.94 -0.49 25.24
N ILE A 696 11.87 0.31 25.33
CA ILE A 696 10.75 0.07 26.24
C ILE A 696 9.45 -0.13 25.46
N GLN A 697 8.65 -1.10 25.88
CA GLN A 697 7.29 -1.33 25.39
C GLN A 697 6.30 -0.74 26.40
N TRP A 698 5.32 -0.01 25.88
CA TRP A 698 4.28 0.64 26.66
C TRP A 698 2.91 0.09 26.25
N MET A 699 2.24 -0.59 27.18
CA MET A 699 0.90 -1.15 27.02
C MET A 699 -0.05 -0.51 28.02
N ASN A 700 -0.69 0.61 27.64
CA ASN A 700 -1.57 1.39 28.53
C ASN A 700 -0.91 1.73 29.88
N GLN A 701 -1.14 0.90 30.92
CA GLN A 701 -0.63 1.06 32.29
C GLN A 701 0.50 0.07 32.65
N ASN A 702 0.86 -0.85 31.76
CA ASN A 702 1.91 -1.83 31.96
C ASN A 702 3.08 -1.50 31.03
N GLN A 703 4.23 -1.20 31.62
CA GLN A 703 5.47 -0.93 30.89
C GLN A 703 6.44 -2.09 31.09
N GLN A 704 7.18 -2.42 30.03
CA GLN A 704 8.20 -3.46 30.08
C GLN A 704 9.43 -3.01 29.30
N ILE A 705 10.60 -3.14 29.93
CA ILE A 705 11.86 -2.96 29.21
C ILE A 705 12.09 -4.19 28.34
N LEU A 706 12.19 -3.98 27.03
CA LEU A 706 12.50 -5.03 26.07
C LEU A 706 14.01 -5.25 26.03
N ILE A 707 14.79 -4.20 25.76
CA ILE A 707 16.24 -4.28 25.54
C ILE A 707 16.93 -3.27 26.48
N LYS A 708 18.06 -3.66 27.07
CA LYS A 708 18.91 -2.81 27.94
C LYS A 708 20.33 -2.69 27.39
N ASN A 709 21.05 -1.66 27.83
CA ASN A 709 22.45 -1.38 27.48
C ASN A 709 22.63 -1.24 25.96
N ILE A 710 21.69 -0.56 25.31
CA ILE A 710 21.71 -0.30 23.88
C ILE A 710 21.61 1.19 23.63
N TYR A 711 22.56 1.73 22.86
CA TYR A 711 22.50 3.12 22.39
C TYR A 711 21.56 3.20 21.18
N CYS A 712 20.28 2.92 21.42
CA CYS A 712 19.26 2.80 20.38
C CYS A 712 18.93 4.15 19.78
N TYR A 713 18.83 4.25 18.45
CA TYR A 713 18.38 5.47 17.79
C TYR A 713 17.14 5.26 16.91
N GLY A 714 17.20 4.31 15.98
CA GLY A 714 16.12 3.99 15.06
C GLY A 714 15.54 2.61 15.37
N LEU A 715 14.23 2.48 15.22
CA LEU A 715 13.45 1.27 15.40
C LEU A 715 12.68 0.94 14.13
N THR A 716 12.62 -0.34 13.79
CA THR A 716 11.64 -0.83 12.81
C THR A 716 11.29 -2.28 13.11
N MET A 717 10.10 -2.70 12.70
CA MET A 717 9.63 -4.05 12.89
C MET A 717 9.16 -4.63 11.56
N ASP A 718 9.63 -5.83 11.24
CA ASP A 718 9.19 -6.52 10.03
C ASP A 718 7.87 -7.28 10.24
N LYS A 719 7.25 -7.71 9.13
CA LYS A 719 5.99 -8.47 9.13
C LYS A 719 6.06 -9.80 9.88
N ASN A 720 7.26 -10.31 10.18
CA ASN A 720 7.46 -11.56 10.90
C ASN A 720 7.64 -11.35 12.41
N GLY A 721 7.55 -10.10 12.89
CA GLY A 721 7.69 -9.76 14.31
C GLY A 721 9.16 -9.75 14.77
N PHE A 722 10.11 -9.42 13.89
CA PHE A 722 11.46 -9.09 14.32
C PHE A 722 11.62 -7.59 14.52
N LEU A 723 12.12 -7.21 15.69
CA LEU A 723 12.48 -5.84 16.05
C LEU A 723 13.93 -5.58 15.66
N TYR A 724 14.15 -4.56 14.85
CA TYR A 724 15.47 -4.08 14.45
C TYR A 724 15.76 -2.77 15.19
N VAL A 725 16.99 -2.62 15.66
CA VAL A 725 17.44 -1.45 16.40
C VAL A 725 18.83 -1.05 15.90
N SER A 726 19.00 0.23 15.55
CA SER A 726 20.33 0.80 15.31
C SER A 726 21.01 1.14 16.62
N ASP A 727 22.19 0.58 16.83
CA ASP A 727 23.08 0.93 17.95
C ASP A 727 24.14 1.89 17.40
N TRP A 728 23.92 3.19 17.64
CA TRP A 728 24.72 4.24 17.02
C TRP A 728 26.15 4.25 17.56
N LEU A 729 26.35 3.87 18.83
CA LEU A 729 27.68 3.86 19.45
C LEU A 729 28.50 2.66 19.00
N LYS A 730 27.86 1.48 18.86
CA LYS A 730 28.53 0.26 18.39
C LYS A 730 28.64 0.17 16.87
N ASN A 731 28.04 1.10 16.12
CA ASN A 731 28.05 1.11 14.66
C ASN A 731 27.50 -0.21 14.07
N VAL A 732 26.38 -0.66 14.60
CA VAL A 732 25.69 -1.89 14.15
C VAL A 732 24.19 -1.66 14.09
N VAL A 733 23.51 -2.45 13.25
CA VAL A 733 22.08 -2.70 13.39
C VAL A 733 21.91 -4.13 13.89
N ARG A 734 21.10 -4.29 14.94
CA ARG A 734 20.82 -5.57 15.58
C ARG A 734 19.36 -5.92 15.44
N ARG A 735 19.06 -7.22 15.43
CA ARG A 735 17.71 -7.78 15.32
C ARG A 735 17.42 -8.75 16.46
N TRP A 736 16.21 -8.64 17.01
CA TRP A 736 15.62 -9.57 17.98
C TRP A 736 14.30 -10.11 17.47
N LYS A 737 13.94 -11.31 17.90
CA LYS A 737 12.59 -11.84 17.71
C LYS A 737 11.71 -11.39 18.86
N MET A 738 10.46 -10.99 18.58
CA MET A 738 9.53 -10.54 19.61
C MET A 738 9.41 -11.57 20.73
N GLY A 739 9.60 -11.12 21.98
CA GLY A 739 9.60 -11.95 23.19
C GLY A 739 10.94 -12.61 23.56
N GLU A 740 11.97 -12.51 22.70
CA GLU A 740 13.28 -13.14 22.90
C GLU A 740 14.40 -12.09 23.05
N TYR A 741 14.32 -11.24 24.08
CA TYR A 741 15.21 -10.08 24.28
C TYR A 741 16.38 -10.29 25.25
N ASN A 742 16.50 -11.48 25.84
CA ASN A 742 17.56 -11.79 26.81
C ASN A 742 18.95 -12.05 26.17
N ASN A 743 19.07 -11.92 24.85
CA ASN A 743 20.32 -12.08 24.11
C ASN A 743 20.80 -10.71 23.58
N GLU A 744 22.06 -10.64 23.10
CA GLU A 744 22.64 -9.40 22.56
C GLU A 744 22.09 -9.00 21.18
N GLY A 745 21.14 -9.74 20.61
CA GLY A 745 20.62 -9.53 19.26
C GLY A 745 21.60 -9.98 18.18
N ILE A 746 21.05 -10.26 17.00
CA ILE A 746 21.83 -10.68 15.83
C ILE A 746 22.25 -9.43 15.06
N ILE A 747 23.54 -9.25 14.79
CA ILE A 747 24.03 -8.17 13.94
C ILE A 747 23.61 -8.45 12.49
N VAL A 748 22.91 -7.51 11.88
CA VAL A 748 22.38 -7.59 10.50
C VAL A 748 22.97 -6.54 9.56
N ALA A 749 23.59 -5.49 10.10
CA ALA A 749 24.37 -4.52 9.34
C ALA A 749 25.53 -3.98 10.20
N GLY A 750 26.67 -3.68 9.56
CA GLY A 750 27.88 -3.21 10.23
C GLY A 750 28.64 -4.31 10.97
N GLY A 751 29.30 -3.94 12.08
CA GLY A 751 29.98 -4.90 12.98
C GLY A 751 31.49 -5.05 12.74
N ASN A 752 32.03 -4.37 11.73
CA ASN A 752 33.47 -4.38 11.41
C ASN A 752 34.16 -3.06 11.77
N GLY A 753 33.65 -2.37 12.79
CA GLY A 753 34.12 -1.05 13.22
C GLY A 753 33.56 0.10 12.38
N LYS A 754 33.99 1.32 12.74
CA LYS A 754 33.66 2.56 12.03
C LYS A 754 34.56 2.74 10.81
N GLY A 755 33.96 2.97 9.65
CA GLY A 755 34.71 3.24 8.42
C GLY A 755 33.82 3.32 7.18
N ASN A 756 34.43 3.66 6.04
CA ASN A 756 33.74 3.82 4.76
C ASN A 756 33.70 2.55 3.90
N GLN A 757 34.23 1.42 4.38
CA GLN A 757 34.16 0.16 3.66
C GLN A 757 32.71 -0.35 3.58
N LEU A 758 32.43 -1.25 2.64
CA LEU A 758 31.08 -1.78 2.41
C LEU A 758 30.57 -2.68 3.54
N ASN A 759 31.45 -3.22 4.36
CA ASN A 759 31.13 -4.00 5.56
C ASN A 759 31.14 -3.17 6.86
N GLN A 760 31.28 -1.84 6.75
CA GLN A 760 31.34 -0.89 7.86
C GLN A 760 30.22 0.15 7.75
N ILE A 761 29.78 0.66 8.89
CA ILE A 761 28.86 1.81 9.03
C ILE A 761 29.37 2.71 10.14
N SER A 762 28.92 3.96 10.18
CA SER A 762 29.27 4.91 11.22
C SER A 762 28.05 5.71 11.67
N TYR A 763 27.79 5.71 12.97
CA TYR A 763 26.64 6.38 13.56
C TYR A 763 25.32 6.03 12.83
N PRO A 764 24.94 4.74 12.75
CA PRO A 764 23.69 4.35 12.12
C PRO A 764 22.52 5.01 12.86
N ARG A 765 21.70 5.78 12.13
CA ARG A 765 20.56 6.50 12.72
C ARG A 765 19.25 5.77 12.47
N PHE A 766 18.63 6.03 11.33
CA PHE A 766 17.34 5.44 11.01
C PHE A 766 17.53 4.22 10.13
N ILE A 767 16.57 3.31 10.25
CA ILE A 767 16.57 2.03 9.59
C ILE A 767 15.23 1.77 8.94
N PHE A 768 15.26 1.17 7.77
CA PHE A 768 14.10 0.64 7.08
C PHE A 768 14.37 -0.81 6.71
N VAL A 769 13.37 -1.67 6.82
CA VAL A 769 13.46 -3.08 6.44
C VAL A 769 12.40 -3.38 5.39
N ASP A 770 12.84 -3.85 4.22
CA ASP A 770 11.93 -4.24 3.14
C ASP A 770 11.34 -5.64 3.34
N GLU A 771 10.42 -6.03 2.46
CA GLU A 771 9.74 -7.33 2.54
C GLU A 771 10.69 -8.55 2.44
N ASP A 772 11.85 -8.37 1.82
CA ASP A 772 12.91 -9.37 1.67
C ASP A 772 13.87 -9.40 2.87
N GLN A 773 13.56 -8.65 3.94
CA GLN A 773 14.41 -8.45 5.12
C GLN A 773 15.76 -7.80 4.79
N SER A 774 15.85 -7.01 3.71
CA SER A 774 17.00 -6.16 3.49
C SER A 774 16.91 -4.93 4.39
N VAL A 775 18.03 -4.58 5.03
CA VAL A 775 18.13 -3.47 5.97
C VAL A 775 18.77 -2.27 5.28
N TYR A 776 18.05 -1.16 5.20
CA TYR A 776 18.54 0.13 4.75
C TYR A 776 18.90 0.95 5.97
N VAL A 777 20.09 1.53 5.97
CA VAL A 777 20.63 2.24 7.13
C VAL A 777 21.20 3.57 6.66
N SER A 778 20.83 4.66 7.32
CA SER A 778 21.53 5.93 7.15
C SER A 778 22.87 5.91 7.90
N ASP A 779 23.95 6.01 7.13
CA ASP A 779 25.33 6.07 7.61
C ASP A 779 25.73 7.55 7.66
N GLU A 780 25.52 8.16 8.84
CA GLU A 780 25.56 9.62 9.05
C GLU A 780 26.92 10.22 8.66
N ASP A 781 28.02 9.69 9.22
CA ASP A 781 29.34 10.29 9.05
C ASP A 781 29.88 10.15 7.63
N TYR A 782 29.44 9.10 6.92
CA TYR A 782 29.88 8.83 5.54
C TYR A 782 28.86 9.30 4.49
N ASN A 783 27.84 10.05 4.90
CA ASN A 783 26.92 10.77 4.02
C ASN A 783 26.31 9.87 2.93
N ARG A 784 25.87 8.69 3.36
CA ARG A 784 25.34 7.66 2.45
C ARG A 784 24.21 6.88 3.11
N VAL A 785 23.41 6.23 2.27
CA VAL A 785 22.47 5.19 2.70
C VAL A 785 22.99 3.87 2.16
N MET A 786 23.05 2.89 3.04
CA MET A 786 23.59 1.58 2.76
C MET A 786 22.50 0.52 2.91
N LYS A 787 22.43 -0.43 1.97
CA LYS A 787 21.51 -1.57 1.97
C LYS A 787 22.29 -2.86 2.25
N TRP A 788 21.91 -3.60 3.29
CA TRP A 788 22.34 -4.97 3.52
C TRP A 788 21.22 -5.92 3.15
N ARG A 789 21.46 -6.81 2.18
CA ARG A 789 20.56 -7.96 1.97
C ARG A 789 20.62 -8.88 3.18
N LYS A 790 19.55 -9.66 3.39
CA LYS A 790 19.50 -10.67 4.44
C LYS A 790 20.75 -11.56 4.40
N ASP A 791 21.38 -11.74 5.55
CA ASP A 791 22.59 -12.56 5.78
C ASP A 791 23.85 -12.10 5.01
N ALA A 792 23.82 -10.94 4.35
CA ALA A 792 24.97 -10.39 3.64
C ALA A 792 26.08 -9.95 4.62
N LYS A 793 27.34 -10.15 4.21
CA LYS A 793 28.53 -9.71 4.98
C LYS A 793 28.93 -8.26 4.72
N GLU A 794 28.49 -7.71 3.60
CA GLU A 794 28.73 -6.35 3.16
C GLU A 794 27.44 -5.76 2.56
N GLY A 795 27.33 -4.44 2.63
CA GLY A 795 26.22 -3.68 2.09
C GLY A 795 26.56 -3.05 0.75
N THR A 796 25.57 -2.46 0.12
CA THR A 796 25.70 -1.68 -1.10
C THR A 796 25.25 -0.25 -0.85
N ILE A 797 25.97 0.74 -1.41
CA ILE A 797 25.54 2.14 -1.37
C ILE A 797 24.33 2.27 -2.31
N VAL A 798 23.22 2.81 -1.78
CA VAL A 798 21.97 2.98 -2.54
C VAL A 798 21.50 4.43 -2.63
N ALA A 799 22.09 5.33 -1.84
CA ALA A 799 21.95 6.78 -1.99
C ALA A 799 23.19 7.50 -1.43
N GLY A 800 23.58 8.61 -2.06
CA GLY A 800 24.76 9.38 -1.67
C GLY A 800 26.08 8.63 -1.87
N GLY A 801 27.04 8.81 -0.95
CA GLY A 801 28.35 8.16 -1.02
C GLY A 801 29.41 8.90 -1.83
N ASN A 802 29.08 10.05 -2.43
CA ASN A 802 29.99 10.90 -3.20
C ASN A 802 30.58 12.07 -2.37
N GLY A 803 30.75 11.84 -1.06
CA GLY A 803 31.20 12.84 -0.09
C GLY A 803 30.10 13.77 0.42
N LEU A 804 30.46 14.59 1.41
CA LEU A 804 29.58 15.61 1.97
C LEU A 804 29.38 16.75 0.96
N GLY A 805 28.12 17.11 0.68
CA GLY A 805 27.80 18.24 -0.17
C GLY A 805 26.32 18.36 -0.53
N GLY A 806 25.98 19.39 -1.31
CA GLY A 806 24.60 19.72 -1.70
C GLY A 806 24.22 19.31 -3.13
N ASN A 807 25.12 18.68 -3.88
CA ASN A 807 24.82 18.20 -5.24
C ASN A 807 23.78 17.06 -5.22
N LEU A 808 23.19 16.74 -6.38
CA LEU A 808 22.13 15.73 -6.47
C LEU A 808 22.62 14.29 -6.21
N ASN A 809 23.92 14.04 -6.36
CA ASN A 809 24.56 12.77 -6.01
C ASN A 809 25.21 12.75 -4.61
N GLN A 810 25.04 13.82 -3.83
CA GLN A 810 25.63 14.00 -2.51
C GLN A 810 24.55 14.15 -1.43
N LEU A 811 24.93 13.81 -0.20
CA LEU A 811 24.12 13.98 1.01
C LEU A 811 24.96 14.71 2.06
N ALA A 812 24.30 15.27 3.07
CA ALA A 812 24.93 15.86 4.23
C ALA A 812 24.17 15.43 5.50
N SER A 813 24.78 14.55 6.29
CA SER A 813 24.20 13.95 7.50
C SER A 813 22.80 13.32 7.23
N PRO A 814 22.68 12.30 6.37
CA PRO A 814 21.38 11.66 6.09
C PRO A 814 20.77 11.07 7.38
N ARG A 815 19.47 11.28 7.57
CA ARG A 815 18.71 10.82 8.75
C ARG A 815 17.67 9.77 8.35
N GLY A 816 16.39 10.13 8.34
CA GLY A 816 15.30 9.24 8.00
C GLY A 816 15.50 8.61 6.62
N VAL A 817 15.22 7.31 6.54
CA VAL A 817 15.24 6.53 5.31
C VAL A 817 13.96 5.70 5.26
N ILE A 818 13.25 5.76 4.14
CA ILE A 818 12.10 4.89 3.84
C ILE A 818 12.18 4.46 2.38
N VAL A 819 11.71 3.26 2.08
CA VAL A 819 11.65 2.74 0.71
C VAL A 819 10.19 2.45 0.37
N ASP A 820 9.74 2.92 -0.78
CA ASP A 820 8.38 2.63 -1.23
C ASP A 820 8.27 1.25 -1.91
N ASN A 821 7.04 0.83 -2.21
CA ASN A 821 6.76 -0.45 -2.86
C ASN A 821 7.31 -0.56 -4.29
N LEU A 822 7.80 0.54 -4.88
CA LEU A 822 8.46 0.56 -6.19
C LEU A 822 10.00 0.50 -6.05
N GLY A 823 10.52 0.41 -4.83
CA GLY A 823 11.96 0.40 -4.54
C GLY A 823 12.59 1.80 -4.58
N GLN A 824 11.81 2.88 -4.56
CA GLN A 824 12.34 4.24 -4.51
C GLN A 824 12.74 4.58 -3.07
N ILE A 825 13.95 5.10 -2.89
CA ILE A 825 14.56 5.36 -1.60
C ILE A 825 14.43 6.85 -1.29
N TYR A 826 13.69 7.18 -0.25
CA TYR A 826 13.53 8.54 0.23
C TYR A 826 14.44 8.77 1.42
N VAL A 827 15.15 9.90 1.43
CA VAL A 827 16.16 10.21 2.43
C VAL A 827 15.97 11.64 2.93
N ALA A 828 15.93 11.81 4.24
CA ALA A 828 16.04 13.12 4.86
C ALA A 828 17.50 13.58 4.84
N ASP A 829 17.81 14.49 3.93
CA ASP A 829 19.12 15.11 3.76
C ASP A 829 19.23 16.32 4.70
N CYS A 830 19.54 16.02 5.97
CA CYS A 830 19.27 16.87 7.11
C CYS A 830 19.97 18.24 7.05
N TRP A 831 21.28 18.25 6.79
CA TRP A 831 22.06 19.48 6.76
C TRP A 831 21.85 20.28 5.47
N ASN A 832 21.34 19.64 4.41
CA ASN A 832 20.91 20.34 3.19
C ASN A 832 19.44 20.77 3.23
N HIS A 833 18.73 20.52 4.34
CA HIS A 833 17.35 20.96 4.58
C HIS A 833 16.37 20.52 3.48
N ARG A 834 16.49 19.28 3.01
CA ARG A 834 15.69 18.74 1.91
C ARG A 834 15.38 17.27 2.11
N ILE A 835 14.33 16.80 1.45
CA ILE A 835 14.07 15.37 1.27
C ILE A 835 14.45 15.01 -0.16
N MET A 836 15.23 13.96 -0.31
CA MET A 836 15.72 13.47 -1.60
C MET A 836 15.13 12.10 -1.90
N ARG A 837 15.03 11.77 -3.19
CA ARG A 837 14.60 10.46 -3.68
C ARG A 837 15.60 9.88 -4.66
N TRP A 838 15.98 8.62 -4.48
CA TRP A 838 16.73 7.82 -5.47
C TRP A 838 15.84 6.72 -6.04
N CYS A 839 15.90 6.54 -7.36
CA CYS A 839 15.35 5.35 -8.01
C CYS A 839 16.45 4.32 -8.21
N ASP A 840 16.09 3.03 -8.26
CA ASP A 840 17.07 1.96 -8.42
C ASP A 840 17.97 2.16 -9.65
N GLY A 841 19.27 1.96 -9.46
CA GLY A 841 20.30 2.15 -10.49
C GLY A 841 20.60 3.60 -10.90
N LYS A 842 20.05 4.63 -10.24
CA LYS A 842 20.39 6.05 -10.50
C LYS A 842 21.58 6.51 -9.66
N GLU A 843 22.52 7.23 -10.28
CA GLU A 843 23.67 7.83 -9.60
C GLU A 843 23.32 9.13 -8.85
N GLU A 844 22.29 9.84 -9.32
CA GLU A 844 21.81 11.09 -8.73
C GLU A 844 20.38 10.93 -8.21
N GLY A 845 20.07 11.64 -7.12
CA GLY A 845 18.75 11.73 -6.56
C GLY A 845 18.00 12.97 -7.05
N GLU A 846 16.73 13.04 -6.72
CA GLU A 846 15.84 14.15 -7.03
C GLU A 846 15.33 14.80 -5.75
N ILE A 847 15.27 16.13 -5.71
CA ILE A 847 14.67 16.85 -4.59
C ILE A 847 13.16 16.60 -4.62
N VAL A 848 12.63 16.06 -3.53
CA VAL A 848 11.21 15.77 -3.33
C VAL A 848 10.52 17.04 -2.82
N VAL A 849 11.00 17.55 -1.68
CA VAL A 849 10.53 18.77 -1.00
C VAL A 849 11.69 19.41 -0.23
N GLY A 850 11.55 20.69 0.10
CA GLY A 850 12.62 21.46 0.73
C GLY A 850 13.72 21.87 -0.27
N GLY A 851 14.93 22.16 0.22
CA GLY A 851 16.04 22.62 -0.62
C GLY A 851 15.95 24.11 -1.01
N ASN A 852 14.94 24.84 -0.53
CA ASN A 852 14.77 26.28 -0.73
C ASN A 852 15.45 27.11 0.39
N GLY A 853 16.57 26.60 0.92
CA GLY A 853 17.26 27.12 2.09
C GLY A 853 16.62 26.70 3.42
N GLN A 854 17.37 26.94 4.49
CA GLN A 854 16.91 26.77 5.87
C GLN A 854 15.80 27.79 6.17
N GLY A 855 14.69 27.35 6.77
CA GLY A 855 13.66 28.27 7.25
C GLY A 855 12.38 27.56 7.69
N ASN A 856 11.37 28.35 8.03
CA ASN A 856 10.08 27.89 8.58
C ASN A 856 8.89 28.11 7.64
N GLN A 857 9.12 28.61 6.43
CA GLN A 857 8.07 28.73 5.41
C GLN A 857 7.54 27.35 4.99
N PRO A 858 6.35 27.26 4.36
CA PRO A 858 5.77 25.98 3.94
C PRO A 858 6.67 25.14 3.03
N ASN A 859 7.45 25.77 2.15
CA ASN A 859 8.39 25.12 1.24
C ASN A 859 9.83 25.03 1.76
N GLN A 860 10.05 25.35 3.03
CA GLN A 860 11.34 25.30 3.70
C GLN A 860 11.29 24.29 4.85
N LEU A 861 12.45 23.68 5.09
CA LEU A 861 12.68 22.77 6.20
C LEU A 861 13.86 23.30 7.01
N TYR A 862 13.96 22.86 8.27
CA TYR A 862 15.11 23.11 9.11
C TYR A 862 15.49 21.83 9.86
N HIS A 863 16.55 21.20 9.35
CA HIS A 863 17.02 19.89 9.80
C HIS A 863 15.90 18.84 9.78
N PRO A 864 15.40 18.44 8.60
CA PRO A 864 14.47 17.32 8.54
C PRO A 864 15.16 16.06 9.10
N PHE A 865 14.46 15.32 9.95
CA PHE A 865 14.97 14.11 10.58
C PHE A 865 14.21 12.88 10.09
N GLY A 866 13.09 12.58 10.73
CA GLY A 866 12.26 11.44 10.40
C GLY A 866 11.34 11.70 9.22
N ILE A 867 11.08 10.65 8.46
CA ILE A 867 10.10 10.66 7.36
C ILE A 867 9.20 9.42 7.43
N SER A 868 7.94 9.59 7.07
CA SER A 868 6.95 8.52 7.01
C SER A 868 5.93 8.79 5.90
N PHE A 869 5.28 7.73 5.41
CA PHE A 869 4.17 7.84 4.48
C PHE A 869 2.86 7.44 5.17
N ASP A 870 1.76 8.07 4.79
CA ASP A 870 0.42 7.54 5.06
C ASP A 870 -0.03 6.57 3.95
N ASP A 871 -1.19 5.92 4.16
CA ASP A 871 -1.78 4.98 3.18
C ASP A 871 -2.13 5.65 1.83
N GLU A 872 -2.23 6.99 1.79
CA GLU A 872 -2.46 7.80 0.58
C GLU A 872 -1.15 8.23 -0.10
N ARG A 873 0.01 7.80 0.41
CA ARG A 873 1.35 8.19 -0.04
C ARG A 873 1.66 9.67 0.12
N ASN A 874 1.02 10.36 1.07
CA ASN A 874 1.48 11.68 1.50
C ASN A 874 2.72 11.53 2.38
N LEU A 875 3.69 12.43 2.21
CA LEU A 875 4.96 12.42 2.93
C LEU A 875 4.83 13.27 4.19
N TYR A 876 5.15 12.68 5.33
CA TYR A 876 5.24 13.39 6.60
C TYR A 876 6.72 13.52 6.97
N VAL A 877 7.10 14.73 7.34
CA VAL A 877 8.48 15.09 7.68
C VAL A 877 8.51 15.66 9.08
N ALA A 878 9.34 15.07 9.93
CA ALA A 878 9.68 15.64 11.23
C ALA A 878 10.68 16.78 11.01
N ASP A 879 10.15 18.00 11.01
CA ASP A 879 10.91 19.23 10.74
C ASP A 879 11.52 19.73 12.06
N LEU A 880 12.58 19.02 12.48
CA LEU A 880 13.09 18.97 13.85
C LEU A 880 13.27 20.36 14.47
N ARG A 881 14.04 21.24 13.82
CA ARG A 881 14.40 22.57 14.37
C ARG A 881 13.28 23.61 14.21
N ASN A 882 12.24 23.29 13.44
CA ASN A 882 11.01 24.08 13.36
C ASN A 882 9.94 23.59 14.34
N HIS A 883 10.22 22.57 15.16
CA HIS A 883 9.31 22.13 16.23
C HIS A 883 7.91 21.74 15.69
N ARG A 884 7.89 21.04 14.54
CA ARG A 884 6.65 20.71 13.83
C ARG A 884 6.76 19.44 13.01
N ILE A 885 5.61 18.88 12.65
CA ILE A 885 5.47 17.85 11.63
C ILE A 885 4.80 18.45 10.41
N GLN A 886 5.43 18.33 9.25
CA GLN A 886 4.88 18.80 7.98
C GLN A 886 4.39 17.63 7.13
N LYS A 887 3.20 17.79 6.53
CA LYS A 887 2.63 16.89 5.52
C LYS A 887 2.78 17.52 4.14
N PHE A 888 3.33 16.78 3.20
CA PHE A 888 3.39 17.13 1.79
C PHE A 888 2.53 16.17 0.99
N GLU A 889 1.65 16.74 0.18
CA GLU A 889 0.72 15.95 -0.63
C GLU A 889 1.32 15.65 -1.99
N ILE A 890 1.09 14.41 -2.43
CA ILE A 890 1.46 13.96 -3.76
C ILE A 890 0.46 14.50 -4.79
N ILE A 891 0.94 15.12 -5.86
CA ILE A 891 0.13 15.54 -7.01
C ILE A 891 0.19 14.40 -8.03
N LEU A 892 -0.92 13.66 -8.15
CA LEU A 892 -1.11 12.56 -9.10
C LEU A 892 -1.42 13.06 -10.53
#